data_AF-A0A2Y9FPT1-F1
#
_entry.id   AF-A0A2Y9FPT1-F1
#
_cell.length_a   1.000
_cell.length_b   1.000
_cell.length_c   1.000
_cell.angle_alpha   90.00
_cell.angle_beta   90.00
_cell.angle_gamma   90.00
#
_symmetry.space_group_name_H-M   'P 1'
#
loop_
_entity.id
_entity.type
_entity.pdbx_description
1 polymer ?
#
loop_
_entity_poly.entity_id
_entity_poly.type
_entity_poly.pdbx_seq_one_letter_code
_entity_poly.pdbx_strand_id
1 'polypeptide(L)'
;MDTSSKENIQLFSKNSMQPVGRPSFKTEYPSSEEKQPCCGELKVFLGALSFVYFAKALAEGYLKSTITQIERRFDIPSSLVGVIDGSFEIGNLLVITFVSYFGAKLHRPKIIGTGCLIMGVGTLLIAMPQFFMEQYRYERYSPYSNSTFSISPCFLGSNSPLPISVMEKSQSKINNECEIDASSSMWAYVFLGNLLRGIGETPIQPLGIAYLDDFANEENAAFYIGCVQTVAIIGPIFGFLLGSLCAKLYVDIGFVNLDHITITPKDPQWVGAWWLGYLIAGSISLLAAVPFWYLPKSLPRPRSREDSNSSSEKSKFIMDDHTDYQTPLGEKAKIMEMARDFLPSLKSLFGNPVYFLYLCASTVQFNSLFGMVTYKPKYIEQQYGQSSSKANFVIGLINIPAVAFGIFSGGIVMKKFRISVCGAAKLYLGSSVLGYLLFLSLFALGCENSDVAGLTVSYQGTKPVSYHERALFSDCNSRCKCSETKWEPMCGANGITYASACLAGCQTSTRSGKTTIFNNCTCVGIAASKSGNSSGMVGRCQKDNGCPKMFLYFLVISVITSYTLSLGGIPGYILLLRCIKPQLKSFALGIYTLAVRVLAGIPAPVYFGVLIDTSCLKWGFKRCGSRGSCRLYDSNAFRYMYLGLTMILGTMSIFLSTAVLFTLKKKYVSKHRSFRTKRERTMVSTRIRKENCTTSDHLLQPSYWPGKETQL
;
A
#
# COMPACT_ATOMS: atom_id res chain seq x y z
N MET A 1 66.60 -19.27 8.73
CA MET A 1 66.67 -17.96 8.06
C MET A 1 66.03 -16.96 9.00
N ASP A 2 66.50 -16.88 10.25
CA ASP A 2 67.74 -16.22 10.73
C ASP A 2 67.40 -14.74 10.99
N THR A 3 67.59 -14.10 12.15
CA THR A 3 68.45 -14.25 13.36
C THR A 3 67.93 -13.18 14.36
N SER A 4 67.56 -13.48 15.61
CA SER A 4 68.36 -13.47 16.87
C SER A 4 69.13 -12.18 17.25
N SER A 5 68.75 -11.57 18.38
CA SER A 5 69.62 -11.02 19.45
C SER A 5 68.77 -10.78 20.73
N LYS A 6 68.83 -11.56 21.84
CA LYS A 6 69.78 -11.54 23.00
C LYS A 6 70.00 -10.13 23.58
N GLU A 7 70.08 -9.84 24.89
CA GLU A 7 70.15 -10.53 26.20
C GLU A 7 70.17 -9.38 27.27
N ASN A 8 69.56 -9.47 28.47
CA ASN A 8 70.19 -9.65 29.81
C ASN A 8 69.17 -9.13 30.87
N ILE A 9 68.70 -9.80 31.93
CA ILE A 9 69.27 -10.53 33.09
C ILE A 9 69.60 -9.63 34.32
N GLN A 10 69.18 -10.14 35.50
CA GLN A 10 69.52 -9.86 36.93
C GLN A 10 68.59 -8.93 37.74
N LEU A 11 68.28 -9.15 39.04
CA LEU A 11 68.12 -10.32 39.95
C LEU A 11 67.81 -9.79 41.38
N PHE A 12 67.12 -10.60 42.21
CA PHE A 12 66.97 -10.56 43.70
C PHE A 12 66.30 -9.33 44.37
N SER A 13 65.68 -9.38 45.57
CA SER A 13 64.81 -10.34 46.29
C SER A 13 64.31 -9.70 47.58
N LYS A 14 63.15 -10.19 48.05
CA LYS A 14 62.72 -10.40 49.46
C LYS A 14 62.41 -9.22 50.40
N ASN A 15 61.15 -9.28 50.85
CA ASN A 15 60.64 -9.26 52.23
C ASN A 15 60.22 -7.94 52.92
N SER A 16 58.89 -7.80 52.95
CA SER A 16 57.98 -7.67 54.13
C SER A 16 57.88 -6.36 54.94
N MET A 17 56.61 -6.11 55.29
CA MET A 17 56.03 -5.28 56.35
C MET A 17 55.64 -3.83 56.00
N GLN A 18 54.31 -3.61 56.00
CA GLN A 18 53.65 -2.33 56.25
C GLN A 18 53.80 -1.95 57.75
N PRO A 19 53.82 -0.65 58.10
CA PRO A 19 52.56 0.00 58.52
C PRO A 19 52.39 1.49 58.14
N VAL A 20 51.11 1.85 57.93
CA VAL A 20 50.38 3.10 58.27
C VAL A 20 51.10 4.47 58.17
N GLY A 21 50.55 5.34 57.31
CA GLY A 21 50.72 6.80 57.40
C GLY A 21 50.35 7.53 56.10
N ARG A 22 49.18 8.19 56.05
CA ARG A 22 48.86 9.25 55.05
C ARG A 22 49.41 10.58 55.59
N PRO A 23 49.83 11.56 54.75
CA PRO A 23 48.88 12.25 53.87
C PRO A 23 49.40 12.65 52.47
N SER A 24 48.43 12.75 51.55
CA SER A 24 48.33 13.73 50.46
C SER A 24 49.54 13.97 49.54
N PHE A 25 49.52 13.38 48.34
CA PHE A 25 49.88 14.10 47.11
C PHE A 25 49.00 13.61 45.95
N LYS A 26 48.26 14.54 45.33
CA LYS A 26 47.52 14.33 44.08
C LYS A 26 48.53 14.25 42.95
N THR A 27 48.45 13.20 42.14
CA THR A 27 48.99 13.20 40.78
C THR A 27 47.99 12.46 39.91
N GLU A 28 47.27 13.24 39.11
CA GLU A 28 46.37 12.76 38.07
C GLU A 28 47.17 11.99 37.03
N TYR A 29 46.85 10.71 36.84
CA TYR A 29 47.14 10.00 35.60
C TYR A 29 45.93 10.15 34.68
N PRO A 30 46.13 10.45 33.38
CA PRO A 30 45.03 10.53 32.44
C PRO A 30 44.46 9.13 32.24
N SER A 31 43.24 8.90 32.72
CA SER A 31 42.44 7.76 32.32
C SER A 31 42.24 7.85 30.81
N SER A 32 42.82 6.90 30.08
CA SER A 32 42.46 6.62 28.70
C SER A 32 40.93 6.52 28.61
N GLU A 33 40.31 7.50 27.95
CA GLU A 33 38.93 7.40 27.50
C GLU A 33 38.84 6.20 26.56
N GLU A 34 38.44 5.04 27.10
CA GLU A 34 37.77 4.02 26.30
C GLU A 34 36.53 4.67 25.69
N LYS A 35 36.62 5.02 24.41
CA LYS A 35 35.44 5.35 23.60
C LYS A 35 34.45 4.20 23.71
N GLN A 36 33.38 4.42 24.46
CA GLN A 36 32.30 3.47 24.68
C GLN A 36 31.84 2.78 23.37
N PRO A 37 31.90 1.44 23.28
CA PRO A 37 31.33 0.67 22.17
C PRO A 37 29.80 0.80 22.05
N CYS A 38 29.12 1.23 23.13
CA CYS A 38 27.66 1.25 23.25
C CYS A 38 26.93 2.12 22.20
N CYS A 39 27.55 3.20 21.71
CA CYS A 39 26.88 4.12 20.79
C CYS A 39 26.93 3.64 19.33
N GLY A 40 27.88 2.76 18.98
CA GLY A 40 28.06 2.26 17.62
C GLY A 40 26.99 1.25 17.21
N GLU A 41 26.76 0.23 18.04
CA GLU A 41 25.87 -0.89 17.69
C GLU A 41 24.39 -0.49 17.60
N LEU A 42 23.92 0.41 18.47
CA LEU A 42 22.55 0.95 18.39
C LEU A 42 22.35 1.80 17.13
N LYS A 43 23.36 2.59 16.73
CA LYS A 43 23.32 3.36 15.48
C LYS A 43 23.32 2.45 14.24
N VAL A 44 24.07 1.34 14.28
CA VAL A 44 24.05 0.32 13.23
C VAL A 44 22.66 -0.33 13.14
N PHE A 45 22.06 -0.70 14.27
CA PHE A 45 20.70 -1.23 14.31
C PHE A 45 19.68 -0.22 13.76
N LEU A 46 19.78 1.05 14.15
CA LEU A 46 18.92 2.12 13.64
C LEU A 46 19.04 2.29 12.13
N GLY A 47 20.28 2.28 11.61
CA GLY A 47 20.55 2.35 10.17
C GLY A 47 19.97 1.15 9.42
N ALA A 48 20.21 -0.07 9.92
CA ALA A 48 19.67 -1.31 9.36
C ALA A 48 18.13 -1.32 9.37
N LEU A 49 17.51 -0.93 10.48
CA LEU A 49 16.05 -0.85 10.61
C LEU A 49 15.46 0.19 9.66
N SER A 50 16.09 1.37 9.55
CA SER A 50 15.66 2.40 8.60
C SER A 50 15.73 1.90 7.15
N PHE A 51 16.81 1.19 6.80
CA PHE A 51 16.97 0.61 5.46
C PHE A 51 15.93 -0.47 5.15
N VAL A 52 15.58 -1.32 6.11
CA VAL A 52 14.49 -2.30 5.96
C VAL A 52 13.13 -1.62 5.79
N TYR A 53 12.86 -0.55 6.56
CA TYR A 53 11.61 0.23 6.40
C TYR A 53 11.52 0.91 5.04
N PHE A 54 12.64 1.38 4.49
CA PHE A 54 12.71 1.85 3.12
C PHE A 54 12.40 0.71 2.13
N ALA A 55 13.07 -0.44 2.26
CA ALA A 55 12.93 -1.58 1.36
C ALA A 55 11.48 -2.12 1.31
N LYS A 56 10.86 -2.33 2.48
CA LYS A 56 9.48 -2.84 2.55
C LYS A 56 8.48 -1.88 1.92
N ALA A 57 8.63 -0.58 2.18
CA ALA A 57 7.71 0.45 1.68
C ALA A 57 7.93 0.76 0.18
N LEU A 58 9.16 0.60 -0.32
CA LEU A 58 9.46 0.62 -1.75
C LEU A 58 8.78 -0.55 -2.47
N ALA A 59 8.87 -1.76 -1.94
CA ALA A 59 8.22 -2.95 -2.53
C ALA A 59 6.69 -2.80 -2.55
N GLU A 60 6.09 -2.26 -1.48
CA GLU A 60 4.66 -1.96 -1.44
C GLU A 60 4.25 -0.92 -2.50
N GLY A 61 4.99 0.20 -2.61
CA GLY A 61 4.75 1.21 -3.64
C GLY A 61 4.89 0.66 -5.06
N TYR A 62 5.86 -0.22 -5.29
CA TYR A 62 6.07 -0.88 -6.58
C TYR A 62 4.91 -1.82 -6.94
N LEU A 63 4.41 -2.61 -5.99
CA LEU A 63 3.23 -3.47 -6.20
C LEU A 63 2.03 -2.65 -6.68
N LYS A 64 1.68 -1.56 -5.97
CA LYS A 64 0.57 -0.69 -6.35
C LYS A 64 0.74 -0.07 -7.74
N SER A 65 1.98 0.24 -8.12
CA SER A 65 2.30 0.83 -9.43
C SER A 65 2.21 -0.16 -10.61
N THR A 66 2.30 -1.46 -10.36
CA THR A 66 2.34 -2.51 -11.41
C THR A 66 1.03 -3.26 -11.58
N ILE A 67 0.00 -2.95 -10.79
CA ILE A 67 -1.33 -3.58 -10.83
C ILE A 67 -1.90 -3.69 -12.24
N THR A 68 -1.87 -2.61 -13.03
CA THR A 68 -2.41 -2.62 -14.40
C THR A 68 -1.57 -3.45 -15.37
N GLN A 69 -0.29 -3.64 -15.08
CA GLN A 69 0.62 -4.48 -15.89
C GLN A 69 0.38 -5.96 -15.61
N ILE A 70 0.23 -6.33 -14.34
CA ILE A 70 -0.12 -7.69 -13.91
C ILE A 70 -1.49 -8.08 -14.49
N GLU A 71 -2.48 -7.20 -14.39
CA GLU A 71 -3.81 -7.41 -14.96
C GLU A 71 -3.76 -7.77 -16.46
N ARG A 72 -3.00 -6.98 -17.24
CA ARG A 72 -2.85 -7.17 -18.69
C ARG A 72 -1.99 -8.38 -19.05
N ARG A 73 -0.93 -8.66 -18.28
CA ARG A 73 -0.01 -9.79 -18.55
C ARG A 73 -0.69 -11.14 -18.35
N PHE A 74 -1.46 -11.28 -17.28
CA PHE A 74 -2.16 -12.54 -16.96
C PHE A 74 -3.57 -12.61 -17.54
N ASP A 75 -4.02 -11.52 -18.18
CA ASP A 75 -5.35 -11.34 -18.74
C ASP A 75 -6.43 -11.72 -17.71
N ILE A 76 -6.40 -11.04 -16.56
CA ILE A 76 -7.28 -11.29 -15.41
C ILE A 76 -8.17 -10.08 -15.11
N PRO A 77 -9.35 -10.29 -14.50
CA PRO A 77 -10.23 -9.18 -14.11
C PRO A 77 -9.66 -8.38 -12.92
N SER A 78 -10.10 -7.13 -12.77
CA SER A 78 -9.63 -6.23 -11.70
C SER A 78 -9.90 -6.78 -10.32
N SER A 79 -11.03 -7.47 -10.15
CA SER A 79 -11.42 -8.18 -8.93
C SER A 79 -10.38 -9.20 -8.46
N LEU A 80 -9.81 -10.00 -9.37
CA LEU A 80 -8.77 -10.96 -9.04
C LEU A 80 -7.44 -10.27 -8.67
N VAL A 81 -7.11 -9.17 -9.33
CA VAL A 81 -5.94 -8.35 -8.94
C VAL A 81 -6.12 -7.77 -7.54
N GLY A 82 -7.35 -7.41 -7.16
CA GLY A 82 -7.68 -7.01 -5.79
C GLY A 82 -7.42 -8.12 -4.77
N VAL A 83 -7.71 -9.39 -5.11
CA VAL A 83 -7.38 -10.55 -4.26
C VAL A 83 -5.87 -10.74 -4.13
N ILE A 84 -5.12 -10.58 -5.23
CA ILE A 84 -3.65 -10.63 -5.23
C ILE A 84 -3.08 -9.55 -4.31
N ASP A 85 -3.59 -8.32 -4.40
CA ASP A 85 -3.17 -7.21 -3.55
C ASP A 85 -3.47 -7.48 -2.06
N GLY A 86 -4.67 -7.96 -1.75
CA GLY A 86 -5.10 -8.34 -0.40
C GLY A 86 -4.35 -9.52 0.21
N SER A 87 -3.70 -10.37 -0.60
CA SER A 87 -2.91 -11.52 -0.11
C SER A 87 -1.76 -11.11 0.80
N PHE A 88 -1.21 -9.90 0.65
CA PHE A 88 -0.20 -9.36 1.57
C PHE A 88 -0.72 -9.30 3.01
N GLU A 89 -1.95 -8.80 3.20
CA GLU A 89 -2.57 -8.70 4.52
C GLU A 89 -2.89 -10.08 5.07
N ILE A 90 -3.36 -11.00 4.22
CA ILE A 90 -3.59 -12.40 4.59
C ILE A 90 -2.28 -13.00 5.14
N GLY A 91 -1.17 -12.82 4.45
CA GLY A 91 0.15 -13.31 4.86
C GLY A 91 0.60 -12.72 6.20
N ASN A 92 0.37 -11.42 6.39
CA ASN A 92 0.72 -10.74 7.63
C ASN A 92 -0.05 -11.32 8.83
N LEU A 93 -1.37 -11.50 8.68
CA LEU A 93 -2.28 -12.00 9.70
C LEU A 93 -1.99 -13.43 10.14
N LEU A 94 -1.48 -14.28 9.24
CA LEU A 94 -1.16 -15.68 9.56
C LEU A 94 -0.09 -15.81 10.67
N VAL A 95 0.85 -14.86 10.73
CA VAL A 95 2.05 -15.00 11.57
C VAL A 95 2.15 -13.90 12.64
N ILE A 96 1.34 -12.84 12.58
CA ILE A 96 1.43 -11.69 13.50
C ILE A 96 1.24 -12.08 14.97
N THR A 97 0.30 -12.99 15.27
CA THR A 97 0.07 -13.49 16.64
C THR A 97 1.28 -14.27 17.16
N PHE A 98 1.83 -15.14 16.32
CA PHE A 98 3.00 -15.96 16.67
C PHE A 98 4.23 -15.08 16.92
N VAL A 99 4.52 -14.16 16.00
CA VAL A 99 5.67 -13.25 16.09
C VAL A 99 5.55 -12.29 17.27
N SER A 100 4.35 -11.76 17.55
CA SER A 100 4.17 -10.81 18.66
C SER A 100 4.35 -11.48 20.02
N TYR A 101 3.98 -12.76 20.16
CA TYR A 101 4.11 -13.48 21.43
C TYR A 101 5.50 -14.12 21.61
N PHE A 102 5.97 -14.90 20.63
CA PHE A 102 7.22 -15.64 20.74
C PHE A 102 8.43 -14.82 20.30
N GLY A 103 8.27 -13.89 19.35
CA GLY A 103 9.37 -13.11 18.80
C GLY A 103 10.04 -12.19 19.82
N ALA A 104 9.32 -11.72 20.84
CA ALA A 104 9.88 -10.91 21.92
C ALA A 104 10.84 -11.68 22.84
N LYS A 105 10.65 -13.00 22.97
CA LYS A 105 11.43 -13.91 23.83
C LYS A 105 12.67 -14.48 23.13
N LEU A 106 12.67 -14.44 21.80
CA LEU A 106 13.73 -14.98 20.95
C LEU A 106 14.72 -13.89 20.54
N HIS A 107 15.73 -14.26 19.76
CA HIS A 107 16.75 -13.33 19.29
C HIS A 107 16.19 -12.33 18.25
N ARG A 108 15.64 -11.21 18.73
CA ARG A 108 14.85 -10.27 17.91
C ARG A 108 15.53 -9.83 16.59
N PRO A 109 16.82 -9.41 16.57
CA PRO A 109 17.48 -9.06 15.31
C PRO A 109 17.46 -10.21 14.28
N LYS A 110 17.82 -11.43 14.67
CA LYS A 110 17.81 -12.59 13.76
C LYS A 110 16.42 -12.91 13.22
N ILE A 111 15.35 -12.74 14.01
CA ILE A 111 13.98 -12.93 13.51
C ILE A 111 13.62 -11.85 12.48
N ILE A 112 14.00 -10.60 12.72
CA ILE A 112 13.84 -9.52 11.74
C ILE A 112 14.62 -9.86 10.46
N GLY A 113 15.87 -10.33 10.58
CA GLY A 113 16.68 -10.80 9.47
C GLY A 113 16.02 -11.93 8.66
N THR A 114 15.51 -12.97 9.33
CA THR A 114 14.75 -14.06 8.69
C THR A 114 13.48 -13.54 8.01
N GLY A 115 12.76 -12.61 8.64
CA GLY A 115 11.61 -11.94 8.02
C GLY A 115 11.99 -11.20 6.74
N CYS A 116 13.10 -10.45 6.75
CA CYS A 116 13.63 -9.77 5.57
C CYS A 116 14.03 -10.75 4.45
N LEU A 117 14.62 -11.90 4.80
CA LEU A 117 14.90 -12.96 3.83
C LEU A 117 13.63 -13.50 3.18
N ILE A 118 12.61 -13.85 3.97
CA ILE A 118 11.31 -14.33 3.46
C ILE A 118 10.65 -13.25 2.59
N MET A 119 10.70 -11.99 3.01
CA MET A 119 10.17 -10.85 2.25
C MET A 119 10.89 -10.69 0.91
N GLY A 120 12.22 -10.77 0.90
CA GLY A 120 13.03 -10.71 -0.32
C GLY A 120 12.74 -11.87 -1.28
N VAL A 121 12.72 -13.11 -0.78
CA VAL A 121 12.38 -14.30 -1.56
C VAL A 121 10.95 -14.22 -2.12
N GLY A 122 9.98 -13.81 -1.30
CA GLY A 122 8.60 -13.58 -1.73
C GLY A 122 8.51 -12.53 -2.84
N THR A 123 9.27 -11.45 -2.74
CA THR A 123 9.32 -10.39 -3.76
C THR A 123 9.94 -10.91 -5.07
N LEU A 124 11.00 -11.72 -5.01
CA LEU A 124 11.58 -12.37 -6.20
C LEU A 124 10.63 -13.41 -6.82
N LEU A 125 9.85 -14.12 -6.00
CA LEU A 125 8.85 -15.08 -6.46
C LEU A 125 7.76 -14.40 -7.31
N ILE A 126 7.43 -13.14 -7.04
CA ILE A 126 6.50 -12.38 -7.88
C ILE A 126 7.05 -12.22 -9.31
N ALA A 127 8.37 -12.08 -9.49
CA ALA A 127 8.99 -11.92 -10.80
C ALA A 127 9.13 -13.24 -11.59
N MET A 128 9.11 -14.39 -10.91
CA MET A 128 9.37 -15.72 -11.48
C MET A 128 8.53 -16.06 -12.73
N PRO A 129 7.22 -15.76 -12.80
CA PRO A 129 6.40 -16.11 -13.96
C PRO A 129 6.96 -15.59 -15.28
N GLN A 130 7.62 -14.43 -15.29
CA GLN A 130 8.19 -13.91 -16.53
C GLN A 130 9.24 -14.84 -17.15
N PHE A 131 10.00 -15.57 -16.34
CA PHE A 131 11.10 -16.43 -16.80
C PHE A 131 10.62 -17.80 -17.28
N PHE A 132 9.45 -18.25 -16.83
CA PHE A 132 8.88 -19.54 -17.21
C PHE A 132 7.79 -19.42 -18.27
N MET A 133 7.12 -18.27 -18.35
CA MET A 133 6.06 -18.04 -19.32
C MET A 133 6.61 -17.73 -20.71
N GLU A 134 5.84 -18.09 -21.73
CA GLU A 134 6.11 -17.66 -23.09
C GLU A 134 6.13 -16.13 -23.23
N GLN A 135 6.81 -15.67 -24.28
CA GLN A 135 6.87 -14.27 -24.68
C GLN A 135 5.45 -13.68 -24.74
N TYR A 136 5.31 -12.41 -24.34
CA TYR A 136 4.03 -11.73 -24.34
C TYR A 136 3.54 -11.51 -25.77
N ARG A 137 2.53 -12.29 -26.16
CA ARG A 137 1.86 -12.15 -27.45
C ARG A 137 0.67 -11.22 -27.29
N TYR A 138 0.80 -10.02 -27.83
CA TYR A 138 -0.36 -9.15 -28.04
C TYR A 138 -1.03 -9.52 -29.37
N GLU A 139 -2.34 -9.28 -29.46
CA GLU A 139 -3.06 -9.48 -30.72
C GLU A 139 -2.50 -8.50 -31.76
N ARG A 140 -1.78 -9.05 -32.74
CA ARG A 140 -1.19 -8.31 -33.84
C ARG A 140 -1.91 -8.72 -35.10
N TYR A 141 -2.18 -7.74 -35.95
CA TYR A 141 -2.42 -7.98 -37.36
C TYR A 141 -1.19 -8.68 -37.96
N SER A 142 -1.25 -10.01 -38.04
CA SER A 142 -0.22 -10.84 -38.66
C SER A 142 -0.62 -11.04 -40.12
N PRO A 143 0.07 -10.42 -41.10
CA PRO A 143 -0.08 -10.87 -42.48
C PRO A 143 0.40 -12.32 -42.52
N TYR A 144 -0.52 -13.24 -42.79
CA TYR A 144 -0.17 -14.65 -42.92
C TYR A 144 0.63 -14.83 -44.22
N SER A 145 1.84 -15.39 -44.14
CA SER A 145 2.77 -15.72 -45.24
C SER A 145 3.77 -14.64 -45.70
N ASN A 146 5.00 -15.11 -45.94
CA ASN A 146 6.10 -14.43 -46.61
C ASN A 146 5.80 -14.25 -48.10
N SER A 147 4.80 -13.43 -48.42
CA SER A 147 4.45 -13.06 -49.79
C SER A 147 4.22 -11.56 -49.84
N THR A 148 4.83 -10.89 -50.81
CA THR A 148 4.82 -9.43 -51.03
C THR A 148 3.45 -8.86 -51.45
N PHE A 149 2.36 -9.59 -51.21
CA PHE A 149 0.99 -9.23 -51.59
C PHE A 149 0.17 -8.76 -50.38
N SER A 150 -0.51 -7.64 -50.56
CA SER A 150 -1.46 -7.03 -49.63
C SER A 150 -2.59 -8.00 -49.27
N ILE A 151 -2.52 -8.61 -48.08
CA ILE A 151 -3.61 -9.44 -47.55
C ILE A 151 -4.73 -8.53 -47.04
N SER A 152 -5.97 -8.84 -47.41
CA SER A 152 -7.13 -8.04 -47.04
C SER A 152 -7.57 -8.31 -45.60
N PRO A 153 -7.67 -7.28 -44.73
CA PRO A 153 -8.22 -7.44 -43.38
C PRO A 153 -9.67 -7.96 -43.38
N CYS A 154 -10.45 -7.56 -44.39
CA CYS A 154 -11.77 -8.09 -44.70
C CYS A 154 -11.64 -9.21 -45.73
N PHE A 155 -11.90 -10.45 -45.34
CA PHE A 155 -12.10 -11.56 -46.29
C PHE A 155 -13.51 -11.48 -46.86
N LEU A 156 -13.64 -11.18 -48.16
CA LEU A 156 -14.91 -11.32 -48.87
C LEU A 156 -15.25 -12.81 -48.97
N GLY A 157 -16.49 -13.18 -48.62
CA GLY A 157 -16.99 -14.53 -48.82
C GLY A 157 -17.00 -14.90 -50.31
N SER A 158 -15.97 -15.60 -50.77
CA SER A 158 -16.06 -16.40 -51.99
C SER A 158 -16.79 -17.70 -51.65
N ASN A 159 -17.75 -18.11 -52.48
CA ASN A 159 -18.52 -19.35 -52.38
C ASN A 159 -17.67 -20.62 -52.65
N SER A 160 -16.40 -20.64 -52.23
CA SER A 160 -15.53 -21.81 -52.32
C SER A 160 -15.58 -22.57 -50.99
N PRO A 161 -15.96 -23.86 -50.96
CA PRO A 161 -15.93 -24.63 -49.72
C PRO A 161 -14.45 -24.75 -49.27
N LEU A 162 -14.15 -24.27 -48.07
CA LEU A 162 -12.86 -24.54 -47.43
C LEU A 162 -12.71 -26.06 -47.22
N PRO A 163 -11.53 -26.65 -47.48
CA PRO A 163 -11.31 -28.06 -47.17
C PRO A 163 -11.33 -28.27 -45.64
N ILE A 164 -12.27 -29.11 -45.21
CA ILE A 164 -12.66 -29.41 -43.82
C ILE A 164 -11.50 -29.99 -42.97
N SER A 165 -10.39 -30.43 -43.60
CA SER A 165 -9.27 -31.10 -42.92
C SER A 165 -8.35 -30.19 -42.09
N VAL A 166 -8.46 -28.86 -42.20
CA VAL A 166 -7.64 -27.91 -41.40
C VAL A 166 -8.32 -27.50 -40.08
N MET A 167 -9.66 -27.53 -40.02
CA MET A 167 -10.41 -27.16 -38.81
C MET A 167 -10.37 -28.23 -37.71
N GLU A 168 -10.41 -29.52 -38.07
CA GLU A 168 -10.35 -30.62 -37.10
C GLU A 168 -8.97 -30.70 -36.40
N LYS A 169 -7.89 -30.39 -37.12
CA LYS A 169 -6.52 -30.39 -36.58
C LYS A 169 -6.23 -29.16 -35.71
N SER A 170 -6.94 -28.05 -35.91
CA SER A 170 -6.88 -26.87 -35.03
C SER A 170 -7.72 -27.04 -33.77
N GLN A 171 -8.90 -27.67 -33.86
CA GLN A 171 -9.78 -27.86 -32.71
C GLN A 171 -9.18 -28.81 -31.67
N SER A 172 -8.53 -29.90 -32.10
CA SER A 172 -7.84 -30.84 -31.20
C SER A 172 -6.58 -30.25 -30.54
N LYS A 173 -5.84 -29.39 -31.26
CA LYS A 173 -4.73 -28.61 -30.69
C LYS A 173 -5.20 -27.57 -29.68
N ILE A 174 -6.32 -26.89 -29.96
CA ILE A 174 -6.93 -25.90 -29.05
C ILE A 174 -7.44 -26.58 -27.78
N ASN A 175 -8.05 -27.77 -27.88
CA ASN A 175 -8.55 -28.50 -26.71
C ASN A 175 -7.41 -28.97 -25.79
N ASN A 176 -6.30 -29.48 -26.35
CA ASN A 176 -5.12 -29.89 -25.56
C ASN A 176 -4.33 -28.68 -25.02
N GLU A 177 -4.24 -27.57 -25.77
CA GLU A 177 -3.70 -26.30 -25.26
C GLU A 177 -4.57 -25.73 -24.14
N CYS A 178 -5.89 -25.93 -24.17
CA CYS A 178 -6.81 -25.43 -23.14
C CYS A 178 -6.78 -26.20 -21.82
N GLU A 179 -6.49 -27.51 -21.83
CA GLU A 179 -6.20 -28.25 -20.58
C GLU A 179 -4.94 -27.69 -19.90
N ILE A 180 -3.92 -27.30 -20.69
CA ILE A 180 -2.66 -26.74 -20.17
C ILE A 180 -2.82 -25.26 -19.78
N ASP A 181 -3.52 -24.42 -20.57
CA ASP A 181 -3.78 -23.00 -20.27
C ASP A 181 -4.70 -22.82 -19.04
N ALA A 182 -5.63 -23.75 -18.79
CA ALA A 182 -6.45 -23.78 -17.59
C ALA A 182 -5.65 -24.24 -16.35
N SER A 183 -4.65 -25.11 -16.53
CA SER A 183 -3.77 -25.59 -15.45
C SER A 183 -2.64 -24.60 -15.09
N SER A 184 -2.26 -23.70 -16.01
CA SER A 184 -1.19 -22.72 -15.82
C SER A 184 -1.72 -21.42 -15.16
N SER A 185 -2.21 -21.53 -13.92
CA SER A 185 -2.55 -20.36 -13.09
C SER A 185 -1.28 -19.64 -12.58
N MET A 186 -0.44 -19.14 -13.49
CA MET A 186 0.84 -18.49 -13.18
C MET A 186 0.69 -17.24 -12.31
N TRP A 187 -0.50 -16.61 -12.31
CA TRP A 187 -0.84 -15.54 -11.37
C TRP A 187 -0.80 -15.99 -9.89
N ALA A 188 -0.88 -17.30 -9.62
CA ALA A 188 -0.73 -17.88 -8.29
C ALA A 188 0.66 -17.64 -7.69
N TYR A 189 1.73 -17.53 -8.52
CA TYR A 189 3.06 -17.14 -8.04
C TYR A 189 3.09 -15.69 -7.55
N VAL A 190 2.36 -14.79 -8.21
CA VAL A 190 2.22 -13.40 -7.78
C VAL A 190 1.47 -13.35 -6.44
N PHE A 191 0.39 -14.12 -6.33
CA PHE A 191 -0.36 -14.27 -5.07
C PHE A 191 0.52 -14.82 -3.94
N LEU A 192 1.21 -15.94 -4.18
CA LEU A 192 2.06 -16.59 -3.18
C LEU A 192 3.27 -15.72 -2.80
N GLY A 193 3.88 -15.04 -3.76
CA GLY A 193 4.97 -14.11 -3.53
C GLY A 193 4.56 -12.92 -2.67
N ASN A 194 3.38 -12.34 -2.93
CA ASN A 194 2.86 -11.23 -2.12
C ASN A 194 2.39 -11.70 -0.73
N LEU A 195 1.86 -12.92 -0.60
CA LEU A 195 1.58 -13.58 0.67
C LEU A 195 2.86 -13.77 1.50
N LEU A 196 3.93 -14.30 0.91
CA LEU A 196 5.24 -14.45 1.56
C LEU A 196 5.84 -13.10 1.95
N ARG A 197 5.68 -12.07 1.11
CA ARG A 197 6.05 -10.69 1.45
C ARG A 197 5.34 -10.22 2.73
N GLY A 198 4.04 -10.52 2.85
CA GLY A 198 3.25 -10.27 4.06
C GLY A 198 3.80 -10.95 5.31
N ILE A 199 4.12 -12.25 5.19
CA ILE A 199 4.73 -13.05 6.27
C ILE A 199 6.08 -12.48 6.71
N GLY A 200 6.94 -12.15 5.75
CA GLY A 200 8.28 -11.62 6.01
C GLY A 200 8.27 -10.23 6.63
N GLU A 201 7.27 -9.40 6.31
CA GLU A 201 7.15 -8.04 6.86
C GLU A 201 6.69 -8.02 8.32
N THR A 202 5.88 -9.00 8.73
CA THR A 202 5.28 -9.10 10.06
C THR A 202 6.23 -8.84 11.25
N PRO A 203 7.43 -9.45 11.35
CA PRO A 203 8.35 -9.24 12.47
C PRO A 203 9.05 -7.88 12.49
N ILE A 204 9.15 -7.19 11.36
CA ILE A 204 10.02 -6.02 11.19
C ILE A 204 9.58 -4.89 12.14
N GLN A 205 8.30 -4.52 12.09
CA GLN A 205 7.78 -3.38 12.84
C GLN A 205 7.65 -3.63 14.35
N PRO A 206 6.97 -4.69 14.83
CA PRO A 206 6.82 -4.90 16.27
C PRO A 206 8.15 -5.17 16.96
N LEU A 207 9.02 -6.03 16.40
CA LEU A 207 10.29 -6.38 17.03
C LEU A 207 11.34 -5.29 16.85
N GLY A 208 11.35 -4.62 15.70
CA GLY A 208 12.31 -3.56 15.41
C GLY A 208 12.12 -2.35 16.31
N ILE A 209 10.87 -1.86 16.45
CA ILE A 209 10.56 -0.74 17.33
C ILE A 209 10.77 -1.14 18.80
N ALA A 210 10.37 -2.34 19.22
CA ALA A 210 10.59 -2.80 20.60
C ALA A 210 12.08 -2.92 20.94
N TYR A 211 12.92 -3.41 20.04
CA TYR A 211 14.37 -3.45 20.24
C TYR A 211 14.95 -2.04 20.34
N LEU A 212 14.54 -1.12 19.45
CA LEU A 212 15.00 0.26 19.48
C LEU A 212 14.61 0.97 20.79
N ASP A 213 13.39 0.76 21.28
CA ASP A 213 12.87 1.35 22.52
C ASP A 213 13.56 0.78 23.78
N ASP A 214 13.86 -0.52 23.79
CA ASP A 214 14.50 -1.19 24.95
C ASP A 214 15.95 -0.73 25.19
N PHE A 215 16.66 -0.36 24.11
CA PHE A 215 18.09 -0.02 24.15
C PHE A 215 18.42 1.46 23.92
N ALA A 216 17.48 2.27 23.45
CA ALA A 216 17.64 3.72 23.37
C ALA A 216 17.40 4.39 24.74
N ASN A 217 18.09 5.51 24.99
CA ASN A 217 17.75 6.38 26.12
C ASN A 217 16.33 6.94 25.94
N GLU A 218 15.59 7.10 27.04
CA GLU A 218 14.17 7.52 27.01
C GLU A 218 13.95 8.86 26.29
N GLU A 219 14.94 9.76 26.35
CA GLU A 219 14.93 11.05 25.65
C GLU A 219 15.10 10.92 24.12
N ASN A 220 15.80 9.89 23.65
CA ASN A 220 16.18 9.70 22.25
C ASN A 220 15.32 8.67 21.50
N ALA A 221 14.65 7.76 22.22
CA ALA A 221 13.86 6.68 21.63
C ALA A 221 12.77 7.21 20.67
N ALA A 222 12.03 8.24 21.09
CA ALA A 222 10.99 8.86 20.28
C ALA A 222 11.56 9.52 18.99
N PHE A 223 12.74 10.13 19.08
CA PHE A 223 13.43 10.71 17.93
C PHE A 223 13.85 9.64 16.92
N TYR A 224 14.48 8.56 17.38
CA TYR A 224 14.90 7.45 16.52
C TYR A 224 13.73 6.74 15.83
N ILE A 225 12.64 6.50 16.57
CA ILE A 225 11.39 5.97 15.98
C ILE A 225 10.86 6.92 14.90
N GLY A 226 10.90 8.24 15.15
CA GLY A 226 10.53 9.26 14.17
C GLY A 226 11.38 9.22 12.89
N CYS A 227 12.70 9.04 13.02
CA CYS A 227 13.61 8.90 11.88
C CYS A 227 13.26 7.68 11.03
N VAL A 228 13.07 6.51 11.64
CA VAL A 228 12.72 5.26 10.93
C VAL A 228 11.41 5.43 10.15
N GLN A 229 10.39 6.01 10.77
CA GLN A 229 9.08 6.24 10.13
C GLN A 229 9.16 7.26 8.99
N THR A 230 10.04 8.27 9.09
CA THR A 230 10.26 9.25 8.02
C THR A 230 10.89 8.59 6.79
N VAL A 231 11.89 7.72 7.01
CA VAL A 231 12.52 6.94 5.93
C VAL A 231 11.50 6.00 5.27
N ALA A 232 10.56 5.44 6.05
CA ALA A 232 9.47 4.62 5.51
C ALA A 232 8.59 5.36 4.50
N ILE A 233 8.33 6.66 4.71
CA ILE A 233 7.51 7.48 3.80
C ILE A 233 8.22 7.74 2.46
N ILE A 234 9.55 7.70 2.44
CA ILE A 234 10.35 7.87 1.22
C ILE A 234 10.23 6.64 0.31
N GLY A 235 10.09 5.44 0.87
CA GLY A 235 10.01 4.18 0.12
C GLY A 235 8.97 4.18 -1.02
N PRO A 236 7.70 4.52 -0.76
CA PRO A 236 6.66 4.54 -1.79
C PRO A 236 6.95 5.52 -2.94
N ILE A 237 7.64 6.64 -2.70
CA ILE A 237 8.06 7.58 -3.75
C ILE A 237 8.96 6.84 -4.75
N PHE A 238 10.00 6.17 -4.23
CA PHE A 238 10.91 5.38 -5.07
C PHE A 238 10.22 4.17 -5.70
N GLY A 239 9.29 3.52 -5.00
CA GLY A 239 8.49 2.41 -5.55
C GLY A 239 7.68 2.82 -6.77
N PHE A 240 6.93 3.94 -6.70
CA PHE A 240 6.17 4.45 -7.83
C PHE A 240 7.05 5.00 -8.96
N LEU A 241 8.20 5.62 -8.65
CA LEU A 241 9.16 6.07 -9.66
C LEU A 241 9.80 4.89 -10.40
N LEU A 242 10.19 3.83 -9.67
CA LEU A 242 10.66 2.58 -10.27
C LEU A 242 9.56 1.93 -11.12
N GLY A 243 8.32 1.95 -10.64
CA GLY A 243 7.13 1.56 -11.38
C GLY A 243 6.95 2.32 -12.69
N SER A 244 7.14 3.64 -12.66
CA SER A 244 7.08 4.49 -13.84
C SER A 244 8.15 4.13 -14.88
N LEU A 245 9.39 3.90 -14.43
CA LEU A 245 10.50 3.49 -15.30
C LEU A 245 10.24 2.13 -15.93
N CYS A 246 9.87 1.14 -15.12
CA CYS A 246 9.57 -0.22 -15.59
C CYS A 246 8.36 -0.25 -16.54
N ALA A 247 7.32 0.56 -16.28
CA ALA A 247 6.14 0.66 -17.13
C ALA A 247 6.45 1.26 -18.52
N LYS A 248 7.54 2.02 -18.66
CA LYS A 248 7.98 2.61 -19.93
C LYS A 248 8.73 1.59 -20.81
N LEU A 249 9.37 0.60 -20.20
CA LEU A 249 10.09 -0.47 -20.89
C LEU A 249 9.13 -1.57 -21.29
N TYR A 250 9.30 -2.17 -22.47
CA TYR A 250 8.46 -3.29 -22.89
C TYR A 250 8.72 -4.54 -22.05
N VAL A 251 7.69 -5.35 -21.81
CA VAL A 251 7.75 -6.54 -20.93
C VAL A 251 8.87 -7.51 -21.26
N ASP A 252 9.10 -7.81 -22.55
CA ASP A 252 10.12 -8.76 -23.01
C ASP A 252 11.43 -8.07 -23.44
N ILE A 253 11.77 -6.97 -22.77
CA ILE A 253 13.05 -6.28 -23.01
C ILE A 253 14.23 -7.23 -22.83
N GLY A 254 15.16 -7.24 -23.79
CA GLY A 254 16.31 -8.16 -23.82
C GLY A 254 16.01 -9.53 -24.46
N PHE A 255 14.74 -9.89 -24.66
CA PHE A 255 14.34 -11.15 -25.33
C PHE A 255 13.81 -10.93 -26.76
N VAL A 256 13.37 -9.70 -27.09
CA VAL A 256 12.79 -9.34 -28.39
C VAL A 256 13.43 -8.07 -28.95
N ASN A 257 13.60 -8.03 -30.26
CA ASN A 257 14.03 -6.84 -31.00
C ASN A 257 12.93 -5.75 -30.95
N LEU A 258 13.23 -4.66 -30.24
CA LEU A 258 12.31 -3.54 -30.01
C LEU A 258 11.84 -2.86 -31.31
N ASP A 259 12.61 -2.94 -32.39
CA ASP A 259 12.24 -2.34 -33.68
C ASP A 259 11.06 -3.02 -34.37
N HIS A 260 10.74 -4.26 -34.00
CA HIS A 260 9.56 -4.96 -34.49
C HIS A 260 8.29 -4.70 -33.66
N ILE A 261 8.37 -3.89 -32.61
CA ILE A 261 7.23 -3.56 -31.74
C ILE A 261 6.52 -2.32 -32.30
N THR A 262 5.25 -2.50 -32.66
CA THR A 262 4.40 -1.48 -33.29
C THR A 262 3.54 -0.71 -32.28
N ILE A 263 3.44 -1.19 -31.04
CA ILE A 263 2.61 -0.60 -29.98
C ILE A 263 3.40 0.40 -29.13
N THR A 264 2.72 1.40 -28.57
CA THR A 264 3.32 2.43 -27.73
C THR A 264 2.88 2.30 -26.26
N PRO A 265 3.56 2.91 -25.27
CA PRO A 265 3.14 2.87 -23.87
C PRO A 265 1.75 3.46 -23.56
N LYS A 266 1.09 4.11 -24.52
CA LYS A 266 -0.30 4.58 -24.41
C LYS A 266 -1.32 3.52 -24.86
N ASP A 267 -0.86 2.47 -25.53
CA ASP A 267 -1.72 1.41 -26.03
C ASP A 267 -2.27 0.57 -24.85
N PRO A 268 -3.58 0.25 -24.82
CA PRO A 268 -4.18 -0.62 -23.80
C PRO A 268 -3.57 -2.03 -23.71
N GLN A 269 -2.95 -2.52 -24.79
CA GLN A 269 -2.28 -3.83 -24.83
C GLN A 269 -0.80 -3.74 -24.43
N TRP A 270 -0.28 -2.53 -24.17
CA TRP A 270 1.07 -2.36 -23.67
C TRP A 270 1.21 -2.94 -22.26
N VAL A 271 2.19 -3.83 -22.12
CA VAL A 271 2.65 -4.37 -20.85
C VAL A 271 4.08 -3.94 -20.64
N GLY A 272 4.32 -3.26 -19.52
CA GLY A 272 5.63 -2.83 -19.08
C GLY A 272 6.45 -3.96 -18.46
N ALA A 273 7.76 -3.75 -18.28
CA ALA A 273 8.67 -4.68 -17.62
C ALA A 273 8.43 -4.78 -16.09
N TRP A 274 7.23 -5.22 -15.69
CA TRP A 274 6.75 -5.29 -14.31
C TRP A 274 7.58 -6.21 -13.42
N TRP A 275 8.25 -7.22 -13.98
CA TRP A 275 9.10 -8.16 -13.26
C TRP A 275 10.43 -7.54 -12.80
N LEU A 276 10.94 -6.55 -13.54
CA LEU A 276 12.28 -5.99 -13.33
C LEU A 276 12.40 -5.28 -11.98
N GLY A 277 11.40 -4.49 -11.60
CA GLY A 277 11.45 -3.79 -10.32
C GLY A 277 11.22 -4.72 -9.13
N TYR A 278 10.58 -5.88 -9.30
CA TYR A 278 10.53 -6.91 -8.25
C TYR A 278 11.90 -7.56 -8.02
N LEU A 279 12.73 -7.74 -9.06
CA LEU A 279 14.11 -8.19 -8.87
C LEU A 279 14.93 -7.17 -8.09
N ILE A 280 14.79 -5.88 -8.44
CA ILE A 280 15.49 -4.78 -7.74
C ILE A 280 15.01 -4.70 -6.28
N ALA A 281 13.71 -4.64 -6.05
CA ALA A 281 13.12 -4.55 -4.71
C ALA A 281 13.43 -5.79 -3.86
N GLY A 282 13.39 -6.98 -4.44
CA GLY A 282 13.76 -8.24 -3.79
C GLY A 282 15.23 -8.27 -3.40
N SER A 283 16.13 -7.85 -4.30
CA SER A 283 17.57 -7.75 -4.02
C SER A 283 17.86 -6.75 -2.90
N ILE A 284 17.24 -5.57 -2.93
CA ILE A 284 17.35 -4.56 -1.86
C ILE A 284 16.87 -5.14 -0.52
N SER A 285 15.77 -5.90 -0.52
CA SER A 285 15.22 -6.55 0.68
C SER A 285 16.15 -7.63 1.24
N LEU A 286 16.79 -8.42 0.38
CA LEU A 286 17.79 -9.42 0.80
C LEU A 286 19.05 -8.76 1.38
N LEU A 287 19.53 -7.68 0.74
CA LEU A 287 20.64 -6.89 1.27
C LEU A 287 20.30 -6.29 2.64
N ALA A 288 19.04 -5.88 2.83
CA ALA A 288 18.58 -5.33 4.10
C ALA A 288 18.55 -6.37 5.24
N ALA A 289 18.54 -7.67 4.92
CA ALA A 289 18.59 -8.73 5.92
C ALA A 289 19.99 -8.91 6.53
N VAL A 290 21.06 -8.63 5.78
CA VAL A 290 22.45 -8.97 6.14
C VAL A 290 22.89 -8.39 7.50
N PRO A 291 22.68 -7.09 7.81
CA PRO A 291 23.15 -6.51 9.06
C PRO A 291 22.56 -7.18 10.31
N PHE A 292 21.33 -7.71 10.23
CA PHE A 292 20.61 -8.29 11.37
C PHE A 292 21.19 -9.62 11.86
N TRP A 293 21.97 -10.31 11.03
CA TRP A 293 22.63 -11.57 11.40
C TRP A 293 23.85 -11.36 12.30
N TYR A 294 24.49 -10.19 12.20
CA TYR A 294 25.68 -9.83 12.96
C TYR A 294 25.38 -9.05 14.25
N LEU A 295 24.13 -8.62 14.45
CA LEU A 295 23.73 -7.85 15.62
C LEU A 295 23.52 -8.74 16.85
N PRO A 296 23.96 -8.31 18.05
CA PRO A 296 23.85 -9.10 19.28
C PRO A 296 22.40 -9.22 19.79
N LYS A 297 22.12 -10.28 20.56
CA LYS A 297 20.80 -10.55 21.16
C LYS A 297 20.32 -9.40 22.05
N SER A 298 21.24 -8.82 22.80
CA SER A 298 21.01 -7.73 23.74
C SER A 298 22.23 -6.81 23.75
N LEU A 299 22.01 -5.50 23.71
CA LEU A 299 23.06 -4.51 23.91
C LEU A 299 23.32 -4.32 25.42
N PRO A 300 24.55 -4.03 25.87
CA PRO A 300 24.83 -3.66 27.25
C PRO A 300 23.98 -2.45 27.66
N ARG A 301 23.15 -2.60 28.70
CA ARG A 301 22.24 -1.53 29.15
C ARG A 301 23.03 -0.35 29.70
N PRO A 302 22.62 0.91 29.44
CA PRO A 302 23.18 2.06 30.15
C PRO A 302 22.97 1.90 31.66
N ARG A 303 24.05 2.06 32.44
CA ARG A 303 24.09 1.91 33.92
C ARG A 303 23.09 2.79 34.70
N SER A 304 22.42 3.74 34.06
CA SER A 304 21.43 4.62 34.71
C SER A 304 20.13 3.93 35.15
N ARG A 305 19.92 2.65 34.80
CA ARG A 305 18.75 1.86 35.23
C ARG A 305 19.00 0.98 36.46
N GLU A 306 20.22 0.91 37.00
CA GLU A 306 20.52 0.09 38.19
C GLU A 306 20.34 0.86 39.52
N ASP A 307 20.42 2.19 39.53
CA ASP A 307 20.49 2.96 40.79
C ASP A 307 19.19 3.60 41.28
N SER A 308 18.03 3.27 40.70
CA SER A 308 16.74 3.71 41.25
C SER A 308 15.94 2.54 41.83
N ASN A 309 16.27 2.20 43.08
CA ASN A 309 15.35 1.53 44.00
C ASN A 309 14.13 2.43 44.27
N SER A 310 13.23 2.51 43.30
CA SER A 310 11.83 2.85 43.52
C SER A 310 10.98 1.96 42.60
N SER A 311 10.24 1.06 43.24
CA SER A 311 9.31 0.13 42.63
C SER A 311 8.27 0.87 41.78
N SER A 312 8.36 0.70 40.47
CA SER A 312 7.31 1.02 39.50
C SER A 312 7.20 -0.15 38.50
N GLU A 313 6.34 -1.11 38.87
CA GLU A 313 5.55 -2.09 38.10
C GLU A 313 5.94 -2.61 36.68
N LYS A 314 7.15 -2.41 36.15
CA LYS A 314 7.49 -2.81 34.77
C LYS A 314 8.60 -3.84 34.57
N SER A 315 9.25 -4.37 35.62
CA SER A 315 10.35 -5.33 35.45
C SER A 315 10.17 -6.71 36.08
N LYS A 316 9.07 -7.01 36.78
CA LYS A 316 8.87 -8.33 37.42
C LYS A 316 8.66 -9.52 36.47
N PHE A 317 8.75 -9.36 35.15
CA PHE A 317 8.51 -10.45 34.20
C PHE A 317 9.76 -11.12 33.62
N ILE A 318 10.97 -10.59 33.80
CA ILE A 318 12.18 -11.16 33.18
C ILE A 318 13.42 -10.90 34.06
N MET A 319 13.66 -11.76 35.04
CA MET A 319 14.96 -12.31 35.45
C MET A 319 14.80 -12.98 36.82
N ASP A 320 14.86 -14.30 36.85
CA ASP A 320 15.65 -14.98 37.85
C ASP A 320 16.36 -16.14 37.13
N ASP A 321 17.66 -16.24 37.35
CA ASP A 321 18.56 -17.16 36.68
C ASP A 321 18.82 -18.39 37.56
N HIS A 322 18.95 -19.54 36.90
CA HIS A 322 19.46 -20.83 37.39
C HIS A 322 18.96 -21.38 38.74
N THR A 323 17.95 -22.27 38.72
CA THR A 323 18.08 -23.67 39.19
C THR A 323 16.80 -24.49 38.91
N ASP A 324 17.04 -25.69 38.40
CA ASP A 324 16.18 -26.87 38.30
C ASP A 324 14.87 -26.91 37.47
N TYR A 325 14.85 -27.98 36.67
CA TYR A 325 13.75 -28.54 35.89
C TYR A 325 12.43 -28.59 36.67
N GLN A 326 11.37 -27.95 36.16
CA GLN A 326 9.99 -28.41 36.43
C GLN A 326 8.95 -28.01 35.36
N THR A 327 8.71 -28.98 34.48
CA THR A 327 7.42 -29.41 33.85
C THR A 327 6.59 -28.52 32.90
N PRO A 328 5.95 -29.10 31.85
CA PRO A 328 5.13 -28.39 30.84
C PRO A 328 3.75 -27.90 31.32
N LEU A 329 3.42 -28.06 32.60
CA LEU A 329 2.07 -27.80 33.14
C LEU A 329 1.85 -26.30 33.45
N GLY A 330 2.91 -25.54 33.73
CA GLY A 330 2.83 -24.11 34.08
C GLY A 330 2.59 -23.14 32.92
N GLU A 331 3.00 -23.49 31.69
CA GLU A 331 2.72 -22.67 30.50
C GLU A 331 1.26 -22.77 30.03
N LYS A 332 0.65 -23.96 30.13
CA LYS A 332 -0.79 -24.14 29.86
C LYS A 332 -1.65 -23.34 30.84
N ALA A 333 -1.25 -23.28 32.12
CA ALA A 333 -1.92 -22.46 33.12
C ALA A 333 -1.83 -20.96 32.80
N LYS A 334 -0.66 -20.44 32.39
CA LYS A 334 -0.48 -19.04 31.98
C LYS A 334 -1.25 -18.67 30.70
N ILE A 335 -1.36 -19.58 29.72
CA ILE A 335 -2.16 -19.35 28.51
C ILE A 335 -3.66 -19.36 28.84
N MET A 336 -4.10 -20.28 29.70
CA MET A 336 -5.48 -20.34 30.17
C MET A 336 -5.87 -19.07 30.95
N GLU A 337 -4.97 -18.55 31.78
CA GLU A 337 -5.16 -17.32 32.56
C GLU A 337 -5.15 -16.07 31.67
N MET A 338 -4.23 -15.96 30.70
CA MET A 338 -4.25 -14.91 29.68
C MET A 338 -5.51 -14.95 28.79
N ALA A 339 -6.01 -16.14 28.43
CA ALA A 339 -7.26 -16.30 27.70
C ALA A 339 -8.48 -15.91 28.55
N ARG A 340 -8.42 -16.18 29.86
CA ARG A 340 -9.45 -15.80 30.83
C ARG A 340 -9.53 -14.28 31.03
N ASP A 341 -8.41 -13.57 30.95
CA ASP A 341 -8.34 -12.10 31.02
C ASP A 341 -8.58 -11.40 29.67
N PHE A 342 -8.40 -12.11 28.55
CA PHE A 342 -8.61 -11.59 27.20
C PHE A 342 -10.07 -11.21 26.94
N LEU A 343 -11.02 -12.10 27.22
CA LEU A 343 -12.45 -11.88 27.01
C LEU A 343 -13.00 -10.67 27.82
N PRO A 344 -12.72 -10.55 29.13
CA PRO A 344 -13.06 -9.35 29.91
C PRO A 344 -12.43 -8.07 29.38
N SER A 345 -11.15 -8.13 28.97
CA SER A 345 -10.43 -6.99 28.40
C SER A 345 -11.02 -6.54 27.06
N LEU A 346 -11.38 -7.49 26.20
CA LEU A 346 -12.07 -7.27 24.93
C LEU A 346 -13.45 -6.65 25.15
N LYS A 347 -14.23 -7.20 26.10
CA LYS A 347 -15.55 -6.68 26.48
C LYS A 347 -15.45 -5.26 27.07
N SER A 348 -14.43 -4.99 27.89
CA SER A 348 -14.16 -3.67 28.47
C SER A 348 -13.77 -2.65 27.40
N LEU A 349 -12.98 -3.08 26.41
CA LEU A 349 -12.53 -2.24 25.30
C LEU A 349 -13.69 -1.86 24.36
N PHE A 350 -14.47 -2.85 23.91
CA PHE A 350 -15.66 -2.61 23.09
C PHE A 350 -16.80 -1.94 23.87
N GLY A 351 -16.82 -2.10 25.20
CA GLY A 351 -17.70 -1.37 26.10
C GLY A 351 -17.38 0.13 26.19
N ASN A 352 -16.24 0.60 25.69
CA ASN A 352 -15.97 2.03 25.55
C ASN A 352 -16.57 2.56 24.23
N PRO A 353 -17.71 3.28 24.28
CA PRO A 353 -18.41 3.70 23.07
C PRO A 353 -17.57 4.62 22.16
N VAL A 354 -16.62 5.37 22.73
CA VAL A 354 -15.75 6.25 21.94
C VAL A 354 -14.76 5.44 21.11
N TYR A 355 -14.17 4.40 21.70
CA TYR A 355 -13.20 3.54 21.01
C TYR A 355 -13.89 2.72 19.92
N PHE A 356 -15.04 2.10 20.22
CA PHE A 356 -15.76 1.30 19.23
C PHE A 356 -16.22 2.14 18.04
N LEU A 357 -16.82 3.31 18.27
CA LEU A 357 -17.22 4.21 17.18
C LEU A 357 -16.02 4.70 16.37
N TYR A 358 -14.90 5.01 17.03
CA TYR A 358 -13.68 5.41 16.35
C TYR A 358 -13.11 4.26 15.51
N LEU A 359 -13.09 3.04 16.03
CA LEU A 359 -12.66 1.85 15.31
C LEU A 359 -13.47 1.64 14.04
N CYS A 360 -14.80 1.75 14.11
CA CYS A 360 -15.67 1.68 12.94
C CYS A 360 -15.38 2.83 11.95
N ALA A 361 -15.27 4.07 12.45
CA ALA A 361 -15.02 5.25 11.61
C ALA A 361 -13.70 5.13 10.83
N SER A 362 -12.63 4.75 11.52
CA SER A 362 -11.30 4.56 10.94
C SER A 362 -11.26 3.37 10.00
N THR A 363 -11.91 2.25 10.35
CA THR A 363 -11.98 1.08 9.46
C THR A 363 -12.61 1.46 8.12
N VAL A 364 -13.76 2.15 8.14
CA VAL A 364 -14.41 2.64 6.91
C VAL A 364 -13.52 3.64 6.16
N GLN A 365 -12.81 4.52 6.87
CA GLN A 365 -11.90 5.49 6.26
C GLN A 365 -10.71 4.80 5.54
N PHE A 366 -10.04 3.86 6.21
CA PHE A 366 -8.93 3.11 5.62
C PHE A 366 -9.40 2.22 4.48
N ASN A 367 -10.64 1.70 4.56
CA ASN A 367 -11.24 0.90 3.51
C ASN A 367 -11.40 1.75 2.23
N SER A 368 -11.93 2.96 2.35
CA SER A 368 -11.96 3.94 1.25
C SER A 368 -10.56 4.26 0.71
N LEU A 369 -9.58 4.48 1.59
CA LEU A 369 -8.22 4.82 1.21
C LEU A 369 -7.51 3.69 0.43
N PHE A 370 -7.60 2.44 0.90
CA PHE A 370 -6.92 1.32 0.25
C PHE A 370 -7.48 1.02 -1.14
N GLY A 371 -8.81 1.06 -1.31
CA GLY A 371 -9.42 0.89 -2.62
C GLY A 371 -9.03 2.01 -3.60
N MET A 372 -9.06 3.26 -3.12
CA MET A 372 -8.65 4.43 -3.91
C MET A 372 -7.18 4.35 -4.32
N VAL A 373 -6.24 4.10 -3.40
CA VAL A 373 -4.81 4.04 -3.72
C VAL A 373 -4.48 2.94 -4.72
N THR A 374 -5.11 1.77 -4.56
CA THR A 374 -4.86 0.58 -5.38
C THR A 374 -5.23 0.77 -6.85
N TYR A 375 -6.38 1.39 -7.14
CA TYR A 375 -6.83 1.59 -8.53
C TYR A 375 -6.59 3.01 -9.06
N LYS A 376 -5.92 3.89 -8.31
CA LYS A 376 -5.60 5.25 -8.79
C LYS A 376 -4.79 5.27 -10.10
N PRO A 377 -3.74 4.44 -10.29
CA PRO A 377 -3.04 4.39 -11.58
C PRO A 377 -3.99 4.02 -12.72
N LYS A 378 -4.82 3.00 -12.52
CA LYS A 378 -5.81 2.55 -13.48
C LYS A 378 -6.85 3.62 -13.82
N TYR A 379 -7.34 4.35 -12.81
CA TYR A 379 -8.26 5.47 -13.00
C TYR A 379 -7.63 6.55 -13.90
N ILE A 380 -6.36 6.91 -13.66
CA ILE A 380 -5.67 7.92 -14.48
C ILE A 380 -5.48 7.42 -15.93
N GLU A 381 -5.12 6.16 -16.11
CA GLU A 381 -4.95 5.55 -17.44
C GLU A 381 -6.27 5.56 -18.23
N GLN A 382 -7.37 5.12 -17.64
CA GLN A 382 -8.67 5.02 -18.33
C GLN A 382 -9.33 6.39 -18.54
N GLN A 383 -9.43 7.19 -17.48
CA GLN A 383 -10.17 8.46 -17.53
C GLN A 383 -9.49 9.47 -18.45
N TYR A 384 -8.16 9.64 -18.32
CA TYR A 384 -7.41 10.69 -19.01
C TYR A 384 -6.56 10.19 -20.18
N GLY A 385 -6.60 8.89 -20.49
CA GLY A 385 -5.83 8.29 -21.60
C GLY A 385 -4.32 8.46 -21.45
N GLN A 386 -3.82 8.58 -20.22
CA GLN A 386 -2.38 8.68 -19.96
C GLN A 386 -1.74 7.29 -19.94
N SER A 387 -0.45 7.20 -20.26
CA SER A 387 0.29 5.95 -20.11
C SER A 387 0.46 5.58 -18.64
N SER A 388 0.60 4.28 -18.35
CA SER A 388 0.85 3.77 -17.00
C SER A 388 2.10 4.39 -16.36
N SER A 389 3.17 4.57 -17.16
CA SER A 389 4.40 5.27 -16.72
C SER A 389 4.11 6.69 -16.22
N LYS A 390 3.36 7.49 -16.98
CA LYS A 390 3.04 8.87 -16.58
C LYS A 390 2.11 8.92 -15.37
N ALA A 391 1.16 7.99 -15.26
CA ALA A 391 0.28 7.87 -14.09
C ALA A 391 1.08 7.56 -12.82
N ASN A 392 1.99 6.59 -12.88
CA ASN A 392 2.86 6.24 -11.75
C ASN A 392 3.80 7.38 -11.36
N PHE A 393 4.35 8.09 -12.34
CA PHE A 393 5.23 9.25 -12.10
C PHE A 393 4.53 10.35 -11.30
N VAL A 394 3.32 10.77 -11.71
CA VAL A 394 2.59 11.85 -11.02
C VAL A 394 2.07 11.43 -9.65
N ILE A 395 1.78 10.15 -9.44
CA ILE A 395 1.41 9.63 -8.11
C ILE A 395 2.64 9.68 -7.20
N GLY A 396 3.76 9.11 -7.63
CA GLY A 396 4.99 9.01 -6.85
C GLY A 396 5.61 10.36 -6.50
N LEU A 397 5.76 11.25 -7.50
CA LEU A 397 6.50 12.51 -7.31
C LEU A 397 5.65 13.65 -6.75
N ILE A 398 4.33 13.63 -6.95
CA ILE A 398 3.46 14.77 -6.61
C ILE A 398 2.49 14.41 -5.48
N ASN A 399 1.76 13.29 -5.59
CA ASN A 399 0.72 12.97 -4.60
C ASN A 399 1.28 12.41 -3.29
N ILE A 400 2.25 11.50 -3.33
CA ILE A 400 2.81 10.89 -2.11
C ILE A 400 3.50 11.94 -1.22
N PRO A 401 4.34 12.85 -1.75
CA PRO A 401 4.90 13.93 -0.95
C PRO A 401 3.83 14.84 -0.34
N ALA A 402 2.74 15.14 -1.07
CA ALA A 402 1.65 15.94 -0.53
C ALA A 402 0.98 15.29 0.70
N VAL A 403 0.83 13.96 0.70
CA VAL A 403 0.36 13.20 1.86
C VAL A 403 1.36 13.31 3.02
N ALA A 404 2.67 13.14 2.75
CA ALA A 404 3.71 13.27 3.76
C ALA A 404 3.70 14.66 4.42
N PHE A 405 3.63 15.72 3.61
CA PHE A 405 3.54 17.10 4.09
C PHE A 405 2.27 17.36 4.90
N GLY A 406 1.13 16.77 4.54
CA GLY A 406 -0.11 16.90 5.30
C GLY A 406 -0.05 16.22 6.66
N ILE A 407 0.50 15.00 6.75
CA ILE A 407 0.72 14.32 8.05
C ILE A 407 1.64 15.16 8.94
N PHE A 408 2.75 15.66 8.37
CA PHE A 408 3.73 16.47 9.10
C PHE A 408 3.13 17.80 9.58
N SER A 409 2.42 18.52 8.72
CA SER A 409 1.75 19.77 9.08
C SER A 409 0.66 19.56 10.14
N GLY A 410 -0.07 18.45 10.08
CA GLY A 410 -1.04 18.05 11.11
C GLY A 410 -0.38 17.86 12.48
N GLY A 411 0.81 17.27 12.52
CA GLY A 411 1.63 17.15 13.73
C GLY A 411 2.11 18.50 14.27
N ILE A 412 2.58 19.40 13.39
CA ILE A 412 2.98 20.77 13.77
C ILE A 412 1.80 21.54 14.35
N VAL A 413 0.62 21.47 13.72
CA VAL A 413 -0.60 22.15 14.19
C VAL A 413 -0.97 21.66 15.60
N MET A 414 -0.91 20.35 15.84
CA MET A 414 -1.15 19.77 17.17
C MET A 414 -0.16 20.29 18.23
N LYS A 415 1.14 20.36 17.88
CA LYS A 415 2.21 20.81 18.78
C LYS A 415 2.14 22.32 19.05
N LYS A 416 2.04 23.13 18.00
CA LYS A 416 2.10 24.61 18.06
C LYS A 416 0.91 25.20 18.82
N PHE A 417 -0.30 24.69 18.56
CA PHE A 417 -1.52 25.20 19.19
C PHE A 417 -1.93 24.43 20.46
N ARG A 418 -1.12 23.46 20.91
CA ARG A 418 -1.37 22.62 22.10
C ARG A 418 -2.83 22.13 22.15
N ILE A 419 -3.27 21.54 21.05
CA ILE A 419 -4.68 21.23 20.81
C ILE A 419 -5.16 20.14 21.81
N SER A 420 -6.29 20.40 22.47
CA SER A 420 -6.94 19.45 23.38
C SER A 420 -7.55 18.26 22.64
N VAL A 421 -7.94 17.18 23.33
CA VAL A 421 -8.55 15.99 22.70
C VAL A 421 -9.79 16.34 21.87
N CYS A 422 -10.66 17.21 22.41
CA CYS A 422 -11.82 17.72 21.69
C CYS A 422 -11.42 18.55 20.45
N GLY A 423 -10.35 19.33 20.56
CA GLY A 423 -9.81 20.08 19.42
C GLY A 423 -9.21 19.17 18.35
N ALA A 424 -8.52 18.09 18.74
CA ALA A 424 -7.95 17.12 17.82
C ALA A 424 -9.05 16.40 17.03
N ALA A 425 -10.13 16.00 17.71
CA ALA A 425 -11.31 15.42 17.09
C ALA A 425 -11.99 16.39 16.10
N LYS A 426 -12.08 17.69 16.44
CA LYS A 426 -12.60 18.73 15.53
C LYS A 426 -11.70 18.91 14.30
N LEU A 427 -10.37 18.91 14.48
CA LEU A 427 -9.41 19.06 13.39
C LEU A 427 -9.45 17.85 12.45
N TYR A 428 -9.50 16.64 13.00
CA TYR A 428 -9.67 15.40 12.23
C TYR A 428 -11.00 15.38 11.44
N LEU A 429 -12.11 15.76 12.06
CA LEU A 429 -13.40 15.84 11.39
C LEU A 429 -13.41 16.95 10.32
N GLY A 430 -12.90 18.14 10.63
CA GLY A 430 -12.87 19.27 9.71
C GLY A 430 -12.00 19.02 8.47
N SER A 431 -10.82 18.43 8.67
CA SER A 431 -9.95 18.00 7.55
C SER A 431 -10.60 16.91 6.70
N SER A 432 -11.28 15.94 7.31
CA SER A 432 -12.03 14.91 6.57
C SER A 432 -13.17 15.52 5.76
N VAL A 433 -14.01 16.37 6.37
CA VAL A 433 -15.12 17.05 5.67
C VAL A 433 -14.61 17.91 4.52
N LEU A 434 -13.61 18.76 4.75
CA LEU A 434 -13.04 19.60 3.69
C LEU A 434 -12.40 18.75 2.58
N GLY A 435 -11.67 17.70 2.94
CA GLY A 435 -11.05 16.78 1.98
C GLY A 435 -12.08 16.06 1.11
N TYR A 436 -13.17 15.53 1.67
CA TYR A 436 -14.23 14.88 0.89
C TYR A 436 -15.08 15.87 0.07
N LEU A 437 -15.26 17.11 0.54
CA LEU A 437 -15.87 18.17 -0.27
C LEU A 437 -15.02 18.50 -1.51
N LEU A 438 -13.70 18.59 -1.35
CA LEU A 438 -12.78 18.74 -2.48
C LEU A 438 -12.80 17.51 -3.38
N PHE A 439 -12.87 16.31 -2.80
CA PHE A 439 -12.99 15.06 -3.57
C PHE A 439 -14.27 15.02 -4.42
N LEU A 440 -15.39 15.57 -3.92
CA LEU A 440 -16.65 15.66 -4.68
C LEU A 440 -16.48 16.49 -5.96
N SER A 441 -15.64 17.52 -5.95
CA SER A 441 -15.36 18.31 -7.16
C SER A 441 -14.69 17.50 -8.28
N LEU A 442 -14.04 16.38 -7.96
CA LEU A 442 -13.41 15.49 -8.95
C LEU A 442 -14.44 14.84 -9.89
N PHE A 443 -15.71 14.76 -9.50
CA PHE A 443 -16.78 14.29 -10.39
C PHE A 443 -16.95 15.19 -11.60
N ALA A 444 -16.69 16.49 -11.51
CA ALA A 444 -16.78 17.39 -12.66
C ALA A 444 -15.60 17.20 -13.64
N LEU A 445 -14.48 16.63 -13.18
CA LEU A 445 -13.21 16.59 -13.90
C LEU A 445 -13.01 15.29 -14.69
N GLY A 446 -13.94 14.94 -15.56
CA GLY A 446 -13.83 13.77 -16.43
C GLY A 446 -13.46 14.11 -17.88
N CYS A 447 -12.99 13.11 -18.62
CA CYS A 447 -12.95 13.15 -20.08
C CYS A 447 -13.97 12.13 -20.62
N GLU A 448 -14.56 12.42 -21.77
CA GLU A 448 -15.44 11.46 -22.44
C GLU A 448 -14.67 10.23 -22.94
N ASN A 449 -15.42 9.15 -23.20
CA ASN A 449 -14.88 7.99 -23.90
C ASN A 449 -14.41 8.40 -25.30
N SER A 450 -13.40 7.69 -25.81
CA SER A 450 -13.11 7.76 -27.24
C SER A 450 -14.31 7.24 -28.04
N ASP A 451 -14.57 7.84 -29.19
CA ASP A 451 -15.63 7.38 -30.09
C ASP A 451 -15.20 6.05 -30.72
N VAL A 452 -15.91 4.98 -30.37
CA VAL A 452 -15.69 3.60 -30.82
C VAL A 452 -16.96 3.07 -31.46
N ALA A 453 -16.88 2.74 -32.75
CA ALA A 453 -18.02 2.26 -33.53
C ALA A 453 -18.63 0.97 -32.94
N GLY A 454 -19.95 0.95 -32.78
CA GLY A 454 -20.72 -0.18 -32.24
C GLY A 454 -20.61 -0.39 -30.73
N LEU A 455 -19.84 0.45 -30.01
CA LEU A 455 -19.67 0.37 -28.56
C LEU A 455 -20.03 1.67 -27.85
N THR A 456 -19.49 2.81 -28.30
CA THR A 456 -19.79 4.12 -27.69
C THR A 456 -20.52 5.06 -28.65
N VAL A 457 -20.32 4.88 -29.97
CA VAL A 457 -21.04 5.58 -31.03
C VAL A 457 -21.54 4.59 -32.07
N SER A 458 -22.61 4.92 -32.79
CA SER A 458 -23.02 4.13 -33.95
C SER A 458 -21.96 4.20 -35.06
N TYR A 459 -22.02 3.30 -36.03
CA TYR A 459 -21.16 3.35 -37.21
C TYR A 459 -21.34 4.66 -38.03
N GLN A 460 -22.44 5.37 -37.84
CA GLN A 460 -22.73 6.68 -38.46
C GLN A 460 -22.24 7.87 -37.60
N GLY A 461 -21.68 7.62 -36.41
CA GLY A 461 -21.18 8.66 -35.50
C GLY A 461 -22.24 9.29 -34.59
N THR A 462 -23.44 8.70 -34.49
CA THR A 462 -24.51 9.19 -33.60
C THR A 462 -24.36 8.61 -32.18
N LYS A 463 -24.57 9.46 -31.16
CA LYS A 463 -24.68 9.11 -29.73
C LYS A 463 -26.18 9.13 -29.34
N PRO A 464 -26.70 8.23 -28.48
CA PRO A 464 -26.09 7.06 -27.84
C PRO A 464 -26.35 5.73 -28.59
N VAL A 465 -25.51 4.72 -28.34
CA VAL A 465 -25.79 3.32 -28.73
C VAL A 465 -26.58 2.65 -27.60
N SER A 466 -27.69 1.99 -27.90
CA SER A 466 -28.47 1.28 -26.87
C SER A 466 -27.66 0.11 -26.27
N TYR A 467 -27.79 -0.15 -24.96
CA TYR A 467 -27.05 -1.21 -24.27
C TYR A 467 -27.36 -2.62 -24.81
N HIS A 468 -28.53 -2.79 -25.45
CA HIS A 468 -28.97 -4.04 -26.08
C HIS A 468 -28.45 -4.21 -27.51
N GLU A 469 -27.96 -3.15 -28.16
CA GLU A 469 -27.38 -3.16 -29.52
C GLU A 469 -25.87 -2.89 -29.48
N ARG A 470 -25.09 -3.70 -28.76
CA ARG A 470 -23.63 -3.74 -28.99
C ARG A 470 -23.35 -4.45 -30.31
N ALA A 471 -23.69 -3.78 -31.40
CA ALA A 471 -23.55 -4.29 -32.75
C ALA A 471 -22.15 -3.92 -33.26
N LEU A 472 -21.17 -4.76 -32.91
CA LEU A 472 -19.85 -4.72 -33.57
C LEU A 472 -20.02 -4.90 -35.10
N PHE A 473 -21.08 -5.58 -35.53
CA PHE A 473 -21.48 -5.71 -36.92
C PHE A 473 -22.46 -4.65 -37.37
N SER A 474 -22.31 -4.21 -38.60
CA SER A 474 -23.18 -3.26 -39.31
C SER A 474 -23.23 -3.65 -40.78
N ASP A 475 -24.17 -3.08 -41.54
CA ASP A 475 -24.30 -3.36 -42.98
C ASP A 475 -22.99 -3.15 -43.75
N CYS A 476 -22.18 -2.18 -43.31
CA CYS A 476 -20.90 -1.85 -43.94
C CYS A 476 -19.81 -2.92 -43.80
N ASN A 477 -19.86 -3.74 -42.75
CA ASN A 477 -18.91 -4.82 -42.50
C ASN A 477 -19.53 -6.23 -42.63
N SER A 478 -20.81 -6.32 -42.98
CA SER A 478 -21.54 -7.57 -43.23
C SER A 478 -20.86 -8.50 -44.25
N ARG A 479 -20.11 -7.92 -45.20
CA ARG A 479 -19.36 -8.67 -46.23
C ARG A 479 -18.06 -9.29 -45.71
N CYS A 480 -17.67 -8.99 -44.48
CA CYS A 480 -16.43 -9.42 -43.85
C CYS A 480 -16.72 -10.43 -42.74
N LYS A 481 -16.06 -11.60 -42.76
CA LYS A 481 -16.09 -12.54 -41.62
C LYS A 481 -15.13 -12.09 -40.53
N CYS A 482 -15.57 -11.16 -39.67
CA CYS A 482 -14.75 -10.61 -38.59
C CYS A 482 -14.93 -11.35 -37.27
N SER A 483 -13.85 -11.43 -36.48
CA SER A 483 -13.90 -11.96 -35.12
C SER A 483 -14.51 -10.94 -34.18
N GLU A 484 -15.55 -11.33 -33.44
CA GLU A 484 -16.10 -10.47 -32.39
C GLU A 484 -15.13 -10.28 -31.23
N THR A 485 -14.34 -11.29 -30.89
CA THR A 485 -13.52 -11.33 -29.68
C THR A 485 -12.22 -10.52 -29.76
N LYS A 486 -11.65 -10.36 -30.96
CA LYS A 486 -10.35 -9.70 -31.16
C LYS A 486 -10.44 -8.18 -30.97
N TRP A 487 -9.38 -7.59 -30.44
CA TRP A 487 -9.22 -6.16 -30.21
C TRP A 487 -7.93 -5.64 -30.85
N GLU A 488 -8.05 -5.13 -32.08
CA GLU A 488 -6.96 -4.60 -32.90
C GLU A 488 -7.33 -3.19 -33.40
N PRO A 489 -7.39 -2.18 -32.52
CA PRO A 489 -8.06 -0.94 -32.81
C PRO A 489 -7.40 -0.18 -33.96
N MET A 490 -8.22 0.46 -34.80
CA MET A 490 -7.76 1.41 -35.82
C MET A 490 -8.53 2.72 -35.74
N CYS A 491 -7.87 3.81 -36.08
CA CYS A 491 -8.46 5.13 -36.19
C CYS A 491 -8.78 5.41 -37.65
N GLY A 492 -10.07 5.55 -37.99
CA GLY A 492 -10.50 5.97 -39.32
C GLY A 492 -10.19 7.45 -39.56
N ALA A 493 -10.04 7.85 -40.81
CA ALA A 493 -9.90 9.26 -41.19
C ALA A 493 -11.09 10.14 -40.75
N ASN A 494 -12.24 9.51 -40.45
CA ASN A 494 -13.42 10.16 -39.87
C ASN A 494 -13.31 10.44 -38.35
N GLY A 495 -12.18 10.13 -37.71
CA GLY A 495 -11.98 10.36 -36.27
C GLY A 495 -12.64 9.33 -35.35
N ILE A 496 -13.27 8.29 -35.90
CA ILE A 496 -13.89 7.20 -35.15
C ILE A 496 -12.92 6.01 -35.04
N THR A 497 -12.84 5.43 -33.86
CA THR A 497 -12.07 4.20 -33.62
C THR A 497 -12.91 2.97 -33.94
N TYR A 498 -12.35 2.01 -34.66
CA TYR A 498 -12.98 0.72 -34.94
C TYR A 498 -12.25 -0.36 -34.15
N ALA A 499 -12.98 -1.38 -33.68
CA ALA A 499 -12.41 -2.47 -32.87
C ALA A 499 -11.41 -3.34 -33.64
N SER A 500 -11.53 -3.42 -34.97
CA SER A 500 -10.53 -4.01 -35.86
C SER A 500 -10.59 -3.42 -37.27
N ALA A 501 -9.52 -3.60 -38.05
CA ALA A 501 -9.52 -3.23 -39.47
C ALA A 501 -10.52 -4.05 -40.31
N CYS A 502 -10.83 -5.28 -39.89
CA CYS A 502 -11.89 -6.08 -40.49
C CYS A 502 -13.27 -5.45 -40.23
N LEU A 503 -13.55 -5.04 -38.99
CA LEU A 503 -14.82 -4.42 -38.62
C LEU A 503 -15.02 -3.03 -39.22
N ALA A 504 -13.92 -2.36 -39.60
CA ALA A 504 -13.95 -1.15 -40.43
C ALA A 504 -14.16 -1.43 -41.93
N GLY A 505 -14.15 -2.70 -42.35
CA GLY A 505 -14.33 -3.14 -43.73
C GLY A 505 -13.14 -2.82 -44.65
N CYS A 506 -11.93 -2.72 -44.10
CA CYS A 506 -10.72 -2.41 -44.87
C CYS A 506 -10.28 -3.60 -45.73
N GLN A 507 -9.94 -3.33 -46.99
CA GLN A 507 -9.55 -4.35 -47.97
C GLN A 507 -8.05 -4.42 -48.23
N THR A 508 -7.30 -3.35 -47.99
CA THR A 508 -5.85 -3.35 -48.22
C THR A 508 -5.12 -2.71 -47.06
N SER A 509 -3.88 -3.13 -46.83
CA SER A 509 -3.00 -2.56 -45.82
C SER A 509 -1.64 -2.24 -46.43
N THR A 510 -1.17 -1.02 -46.23
CA THR A 510 0.15 -0.55 -46.66
C THR A 510 0.96 -0.20 -45.42
N ARG A 511 2.18 -0.74 -45.29
CA ARG A 511 3.09 -0.36 -44.21
C ARG A 511 3.86 0.90 -44.60
N SER A 512 3.72 1.97 -43.82
CA SER A 512 4.47 3.22 -43.97
C SER A 512 5.38 3.40 -42.74
N GLY A 513 6.64 2.99 -42.85
CA GLY A 513 7.58 2.98 -41.72
C GLY A 513 7.12 2.06 -40.57
N LYS A 514 6.94 2.62 -39.36
CA LYS A 514 6.44 1.90 -38.17
C LYS A 514 4.92 1.80 -38.09
N THR A 515 4.17 2.56 -38.92
CA THR A 515 2.71 2.57 -38.89
C THR A 515 2.14 1.78 -40.07
N THR A 516 1.03 1.08 -39.82
CA THR A 516 0.27 0.41 -40.88
C THR A 516 -0.95 1.26 -41.20
N ILE A 517 -1.12 1.58 -42.47
CA ILE A 517 -2.25 2.33 -43.01
C ILE A 517 -3.17 1.34 -43.70
N PHE A 518 -4.42 1.31 -43.28
CA PHE A 518 -5.47 0.54 -43.93
C PHE A 518 -6.18 1.42 -44.95
N ASN A 519 -6.46 0.85 -46.12
CA ASN A 519 -7.09 1.53 -47.24
C ASN A 519 -8.35 0.78 -47.70
N ASN A 520 -9.21 1.51 -48.40
CA ASN A 520 -10.47 1.03 -48.93
C ASN A 520 -11.38 0.43 -47.85
N CYS A 521 -11.60 1.19 -46.79
CA CYS A 521 -12.43 0.82 -45.65
C CYS A 521 -13.88 1.27 -45.85
N THR A 522 -14.79 0.32 -46.06
CA THR A 522 -16.22 0.59 -46.37
C THR A 522 -16.93 1.35 -45.25
N CYS A 523 -16.67 1.03 -43.99
CA CYS A 523 -17.33 1.67 -42.85
C CYS A 523 -16.83 3.10 -42.58
N VAL A 524 -15.57 3.40 -42.95
CA VAL A 524 -15.00 4.74 -42.78
C VAL A 524 -15.59 5.73 -43.79
N GLY A 525 -15.90 5.26 -45.01
CA GLY A 525 -16.46 6.08 -46.08
C GLY A 525 -17.90 6.53 -45.86
N ILE A 526 -18.68 5.87 -45.00
CA ILE A 526 -20.12 6.14 -44.80
C ILE A 526 -20.37 7.43 -44.01
N ALA A 527 -19.50 7.76 -43.06
CA ALA A 527 -19.60 9.00 -42.29
C ALA A 527 -19.01 10.21 -43.04
N ALA A 528 -18.24 9.98 -44.10
CA ALA A 528 -17.56 11.00 -44.88
C ALA A 528 -18.38 11.41 -46.11
N SER A 529 -19.45 12.18 -45.91
CA SER A 529 -20.14 12.94 -46.97
C SER A 529 -19.28 14.09 -47.55
N LYS A 530 -17.97 14.12 -47.24
CA LYS A 530 -16.96 14.98 -47.88
C LYS A 530 -15.81 14.10 -48.34
N SER A 531 -15.68 13.93 -49.66
CA SER A 531 -14.48 13.58 -50.45
C SER A 531 -13.18 13.40 -49.64
N GLY A 532 -13.08 12.31 -48.88
CA GLY A 532 -11.93 11.97 -48.06
C GLY A 532 -11.56 10.52 -48.29
N ASN A 533 -10.25 10.23 -48.36
CA ASN A 533 -9.74 8.88 -48.58
C ASN A 533 -10.28 7.93 -47.49
N SER A 534 -10.90 6.82 -47.90
CA SER A 534 -11.43 5.74 -47.04
C SER A 534 -10.31 4.93 -46.38
N SER A 535 -9.49 5.62 -45.61
CA SER A 535 -8.26 5.13 -45.01
C SER A 535 -8.29 5.29 -43.49
N GLY A 536 -7.43 4.55 -42.81
CA GLY A 536 -7.22 4.70 -41.38
C GLY A 536 -5.89 4.14 -40.93
N MET A 537 -5.49 4.47 -39.71
CA MET A 537 -4.20 4.09 -39.14
C MET A 537 -4.39 3.15 -37.95
N VAL A 538 -3.42 2.27 -37.71
CA VAL A 538 -3.38 1.44 -36.49
C VAL A 538 -3.39 2.31 -35.24
N GLY A 539 -4.14 1.89 -34.23
CA GLY A 539 -4.26 2.54 -32.93
C GLY A 539 -5.61 3.22 -32.71
N ARG A 540 -5.81 3.75 -31.51
CA ARG A 540 -7.03 4.51 -31.17
C ARG A 540 -6.93 5.94 -31.65
N CYS A 541 -8.07 6.54 -32.00
CA CYS A 541 -8.12 7.97 -32.23
C CYS A 541 -7.77 8.75 -30.95
N GLN A 542 -7.08 9.87 -31.13
CA GLN A 542 -6.62 10.68 -30.01
C GLN A 542 -7.82 11.31 -29.29
N LYS A 543 -7.84 11.24 -27.96
CA LYS A 543 -8.87 11.92 -27.14
C LYS A 543 -8.79 13.44 -27.35
N ASP A 544 -9.95 14.07 -27.35
CA ASP A 544 -10.20 15.48 -27.66
C ASP A 544 -9.24 16.48 -26.97
N ASN A 545 -9.03 17.64 -27.59
CA ASN A 545 -8.03 18.67 -27.25
C ASN A 545 -8.19 19.26 -25.83
N GLY A 546 -9.37 19.10 -25.20
CA GLY A 546 -9.64 19.55 -23.83
C GLY A 546 -9.15 18.62 -22.71
N CYS A 547 -8.92 17.33 -22.99
CA CYS A 547 -8.62 16.34 -21.94
C CYS A 547 -7.29 16.58 -21.18
N PRO A 548 -6.19 17.05 -21.81
CA PRO A 548 -4.96 17.39 -21.10
C PRO A 548 -5.15 18.49 -20.03
N LYS A 549 -6.03 19.47 -20.29
CA LYS A 549 -6.36 20.53 -19.31
C LYS A 549 -7.15 19.95 -18.12
N MET A 550 -8.15 19.11 -18.39
CA MET A 550 -8.92 18.42 -17.33
C MET A 550 -8.04 17.52 -16.46
N PHE A 551 -7.06 16.84 -17.06
CA PHE A 551 -6.07 16.08 -16.32
C PHE A 551 -5.23 16.95 -15.37
N LEU A 552 -4.81 18.14 -15.82
CA LEU A 552 -4.06 19.07 -14.97
C LEU A 552 -4.91 19.55 -13.79
N TYR A 553 -6.17 19.94 -14.03
CA TYR A 553 -7.09 20.30 -12.95
C TYR A 553 -7.31 19.16 -11.96
N PHE A 554 -7.48 17.93 -12.46
CA PHE A 554 -7.59 16.76 -11.62
C PHE A 554 -6.36 16.57 -10.73
N LEU A 555 -5.15 16.73 -11.28
CA LEU A 555 -3.92 16.62 -10.50
C LEU A 555 -3.85 17.66 -9.39
N VAL A 556 -4.15 18.93 -9.69
CA VAL A 556 -4.13 20.01 -8.69
C VAL A 556 -5.12 19.72 -7.56
N ILE A 557 -6.38 19.39 -7.89
CA ILE A 557 -7.38 19.09 -6.87
C ILE A 557 -7.04 17.81 -6.10
N SER A 558 -6.52 16.78 -6.77
CA SER A 558 -6.12 15.51 -6.11
C SER A 558 -5.00 15.74 -5.09
N VAL A 559 -4.05 16.62 -5.39
CA VAL A 559 -2.96 17.00 -4.47
C VAL A 559 -3.50 17.75 -3.26
N ILE A 560 -4.33 18.78 -3.46
CA ILE A 560 -4.94 19.55 -2.37
C ILE A 560 -5.82 18.64 -1.50
N THR A 561 -6.58 17.74 -2.14
CA THR A 561 -7.41 16.75 -1.44
C THR A 561 -6.57 15.80 -0.60
N SER A 562 -5.49 15.25 -1.16
CA SER A 562 -4.59 14.33 -0.47
C SER A 562 -3.90 15.00 0.73
N TYR A 563 -3.46 16.25 0.57
CA TYR A 563 -2.91 17.06 1.65
C TYR A 563 -3.95 17.33 2.74
N THR A 564 -5.16 17.73 2.36
CA THR A 564 -6.23 18.08 3.31
C THR A 564 -6.67 16.85 4.11
N LEU A 565 -6.87 15.69 3.47
CA LEU A 565 -7.24 14.45 4.15
C LEU A 565 -6.13 13.98 5.11
N SER A 566 -4.85 14.13 4.73
CA SER A 566 -3.71 13.70 5.55
C SER A 566 -3.41 14.61 6.73
N LEU A 567 -3.82 15.88 6.69
CA LEU A 567 -3.76 16.82 7.82
C LEU A 567 -4.44 16.26 9.09
N GLY A 568 -5.51 15.48 8.90
CA GLY A 568 -6.26 14.83 9.99
C GLY A 568 -5.59 13.59 10.59
N GLY A 569 -4.54 13.05 9.97
CA GLY A 569 -3.93 11.77 10.34
C GLY A 569 -3.40 11.75 11.79
N ILE A 570 -2.51 12.69 12.13
CA ILE A 570 -1.93 12.78 13.49
C ILE A 570 -2.99 13.15 14.55
N PRO A 571 -3.87 14.15 14.35
CA PRO A 571 -4.98 14.41 15.26
C PRO A 571 -5.86 13.19 15.51
N GLY A 572 -6.17 12.42 14.47
CA GLY A 572 -6.91 11.17 14.57
C GLY A 572 -6.17 10.11 15.39
N TYR A 573 -4.88 9.91 15.16
CA TYR A 573 -4.08 8.95 15.92
C TYR A 573 -3.94 9.34 17.41
N ILE A 574 -3.78 10.62 17.72
CA ILE A 574 -3.75 11.12 19.10
C ILE A 574 -5.10 10.90 19.79
N LEU A 575 -6.21 11.07 19.05
CA LEU A 575 -7.55 10.79 19.56
C LEU A 575 -7.68 9.33 20.00
N LEU A 576 -7.21 8.38 19.18
CA LEU A 576 -7.17 6.95 19.52
C LEU A 576 -6.43 6.74 20.86
N LEU A 577 -5.19 7.21 20.97
CA LEU A 577 -4.35 6.99 22.15
C LEU A 577 -4.93 7.59 23.44
N ARG A 578 -5.60 8.74 23.35
CA ARG A 578 -6.11 9.47 24.53
C ARG A 578 -7.50 9.01 24.97
N CYS A 579 -8.22 8.24 24.16
CA CYS A 579 -9.56 7.72 24.51
C CYS A 579 -9.52 6.37 25.24
N ILE A 580 -8.36 5.74 25.34
CA ILE A 580 -8.16 4.42 25.93
C ILE A 580 -7.46 4.55 27.29
N LYS A 581 -7.87 3.71 28.26
CA LYS A 581 -7.22 3.62 29.57
C LYS A 581 -5.73 3.24 29.38
N PRO A 582 -4.79 3.82 30.13
CA PRO A 582 -3.35 3.54 29.98
C PRO A 582 -3.00 2.04 29.93
N GLN A 583 -3.63 1.24 30.78
CA GLN A 583 -3.41 -0.21 30.90
C GLN A 583 -3.86 -1.01 29.66
N LEU A 584 -4.76 -0.48 28.82
CA LEU A 584 -5.31 -1.17 27.64
C LEU A 584 -4.80 -0.61 26.30
N LYS A 585 -3.91 0.40 26.30
CA LYS A 585 -3.50 1.12 25.08
C LYS A 585 -2.89 0.20 24.02
N SER A 586 -1.91 -0.63 24.40
CA SER A 586 -1.22 -1.52 23.47
C SER A 586 -2.15 -2.60 22.91
N PHE A 587 -3.00 -3.17 23.76
CA PHE A 587 -4.02 -4.14 23.36
C PHE A 587 -5.01 -3.54 22.35
N ALA A 588 -5.52 -2.34 22.64
CA ALA A 588 -6.44 -1.62 21.78
C ALA A 588 -5.84 -1.19 20.44
N LEU A 589 -4.54 -0.84 20.41
CA LEU A 589 -3.83 -0.54 19.18
C LEU A 589 -3.63 -1.82 18.32
N GLY A 590 -3.41 -2.97 18.97
CA GLY A 590 -3.36 -4.28 18.33
C GLY A 590 -4.69 -4.65 17.66
N ILE A 591 -5.81 -4.57 18.41
CA ILE A 591 -7.16 -4.80 17.87
C ILE A 591 -7.51 -3.81 16.76
N TYR A 592 -7.12 -2.53 16.92
CA TYR A 592 -7.32 -1.51 15.90
C TYR A 592 -6.61 -1.85 14.59
N THR A 593 -5.33 -2.21 14.68
CA THR A 593 -4.53 -2.56 13.50
C THR A 593 -5.07 -3.82 12.83
N LEU A 594 -5.41 -4.84 13.63
CA LEU A 594 -6.03 -6.08 13.16
C LEU A 594 -7.33 -5.81 12.38
N ALA A 595 -8.24 -5.02 12.97
CA ALA A 595 -9.51 -4.67 12.33
C ALA A 595 -9.30 -3.92 11.02
N VAL A 596 -8.38 -2.94 10.98
CA VAL A 596 -8.05 -2.22 9.74
C VAL A 596 -7.48 -3.18 8.69
N ARG A 597 -6.53 -4.06 9.01
CA ARG A 597 -5.99 -5.00 8.02
C ARG A 597 -7.06 -5.97 7.49
N VAL A 598 -7.87 -6.55 8.36
CA VAL A 598 -8.89 -7.55 8.01
C VAL A 598 -10.08 -6.94 7.28
N LEU A 599 -10.64 -5.85 7.81
CA LEU A 599 -11.91 -5.27 7.33
C LEU A 599 -11.73 -4.15 6.31
N ALA A 600 -10.52 -3.58 6.20
CA ALA A 600 -10.20 -2.61 5.16
C ALA A 600 -9.22 -3.18 4.14
N GLY A 601 -8.07 -3.71 4.58
CA GLY A 601 -6.97 -4.12 3.71
C GLY A 601 -7.36 -5.19 2.69
N ILE A 602 -7.99 -6.27 3.14
CA ILE A 602 -8.38 -7.40 2.27
C ILE A 602 -9.58 -7.07 1.37
N PRO A 603 -10.75 -6.61 1.90
CA PRO A 603 -11.94 -6.47 1.06
C PRO A 603 -11.89 -5.25 0.13
N ALA A 604 -11.21 -4.15 0.50
CA ALA A 604 -11.27 -2.90 -0.26
C ALA A 604 -10.81 -3.05 -1.72
N PRO A 605 -9.62 -3.60 -2.01
CA PRO A 605 -9.21 -3.86 -3.38
C PRO A 605 -10.19 -4.76 -4.14
N VAL A 606 -10.73 -5.80 -3.49
CA VAL A 606 -11.57 -6.80 -4.16
C VAL A 606 -12.86 -6.18 -4.69
N TYR A 607 -13.65 -5.50 -3.85
CA TYR A 607 -14.94 -4.98 -4.28
C TYR A 607 -14.81 -3.71 -5.16
N PHE A 608 -13.76 -2.90 -4.96
CA PHE A 608 -13.43 -1.83 -5.92
C PHE A 608 -13.13 -2.43 -7.31
N GLY A 609 -12.38 -3.54 -7.36
CA GLY A 609 -12.12 -4.28 -8.58
C GLY A 609 -13.39 -4.80 -9.24
N VAL A 610 -14.30 -5.43 -8.48
CA VAL A 610 -15.60 -5.90 -9.00
C VAL A 610 -16.40 -4.75 -9.61
N LEU A 611 -16.51 -3.61 -8.93
CA LEU A 611 -17.26 -2.45 -9.44
C LEU A 611 -16.61 -1.86 -10.69
N ILE A 612 -15.28 -1.79 -10.74
CA ILE A 612 -14.57 -1.39 -11.96
C ILE A 612 -14.90 -2.34 -13.13
N ASP A 613 -14.88 -3.65 -12.88
CA ASP A 613 -15.17 -4.67 -13.89
C ASP A 613 -16.60 -4.54 -14.47
N THR A 614 -17.58 -4.06 -13.69
CA THR A 614 -18.96 -3.81 -14.20
C THR A 614 -19.03 -2.72 -15.27
N SER A 615 -18.08 -1.77 -15.29
CA SER A 615 -18.02 -0.71 -16.29
C SER A 615 -17.36 -1.14 -17.61
N CYS A 616 -17.01 -2.42 -17.76
CA CYS A 616 -16.35 -2.92 -18.96
C CYS A 616 -17.30 -2.96 -20.17
N LEU A 617 -16.93 -2.26 -21.24
CA LEU A 617 -17.63 -2.30 -22.54
C LEU A 617 -17.11 -3.43 -23.42
N LYS A 618 -15.80 -3.71 -23.37
CA LYS A 618 -15.16 -4.75 -24.17
C LYS A 618 -14.19 -5.61 -23.36
N TRP A 619 -14.58 -6.85 -23.12
CA TRP A 619 -13.73 -7.88 -22.51
C TRP A 619 -12.69 -8.41 -23.50
N GLY A 620 -11.47 -8.63 -23.02
CA GLY A 620 -10.54 -9.58 -23.64
C GLY A 620 -11.00 -11.00 -23.36
N PHE A 621 -10.68 -11.92 -24.26
CA PHE A 621 -10.96 -13.33 -24.11
C PHE A 621 -9.66 -14.10 -24.21
N LYS A 622 -9.47 -15.07 -23.31
CA LYS A 622 -8.36 -16.04 -23.43
C LYS A 622 -8.62 -16.97 -24.61
N ARG A 623 -7.60 -17.70 -25.06
CA ARG A 623 -7.70 -18.67 -26.16
C ARG A 623 -8.85 -19.69 -25.96
N CYS A 624 -9.13 -20.00 -24.70
CA CYS A 624 -10.17 -20.94 -24.28
C CYS A 624 -11.56 -20.31 -24.02
N GLY A 625 -11.77 -19.06 -24.43
CA GLY A 625 -13.08 -18.39 -24.33
C GLY A 625 -13.46 -17.88 -22.93
N SER A 626 -12.60 -18.04 -21.92
CA SER A 626 -12.81 -17.41 -20.60
C SER A 626 -12.57 -15.90 -20.67
N ARG A 627 -13.32 -15.12 -19.87
CA ARG A 627 -13.14 -13.66 -19.75
C ARG A 627 -11.76 -13.33 -19.20
N GLY A 628 -11.09 -12.39 -19.85
CA GLY A 628 -9.77 -11.88 -19.49
C GLY A 628 -9.81 -10.47 -18.92
N SER A 629 -8.75 -9.69 -19.18
CA SER A 629 -8.68 -8.28 -18.82
C SER A 629 -9.59 -7.43 -19.73
N CYS A 630 -10.16 -6.36 -19.20
CA CYS A 630 -11.00 -5.48 -20.01
C CYS A 630 -10.16 -4.57 -20.92
N ARG A 631 -10.52 -4.47 -22.19
CA ARG A 631 -9.83 -3.65 -23.20
C ARG A 631 -10.38 -2.23 -23.26
N LEU A 632 -11.69 -2.05 -23.02
CA LEU A 632 -12.36 -0.74 -23.04
C LEU A 632 -13.39 -0.65 -21.93
N TYR A 633 -13.26 0.38 -21.10
CA TYR A 633 -14.20 0.74 -20.06
C TYR A 633 -15.08 1.91 -20.47
N ASP A 634 -16.29 1.99 -19.93
CA ASP A 634 -17.08 3.20 -19.96
C ASP A 634 -16.53 4.20 -18.92
N SER A 635 -15.86 5.25 -19.40
CA SER A 635 -15.26 6.30 -18.56
C SER A 635 -16.26 6.97 -17.63
N ASN A 636 -17.54 7.14 -18.03
CA ASN A 636 -18.54 7.75 -17.16
C ASN A 636 -18.92 6.81 -16.03
N ALA A 637 -19.34 5.59 -16.34
CA ALA A 637 -19.67 4.58 -15.34
C ALA A 637 -18.48 4.30 -14.41
N PHE A 638 -17.27 4.17 -14.95
CA PHE A 638 -16.04 4.00 -14.18
C PHE A 638 -15.84 5.16 -13.19
N ARG A 639 -15.95 6.41 -13.66
CA ARG A 639 -15.81 7.60 -12.81
C ARG A 639 -16.83 7.61 -11.67
N TYR A 640 -18.10 7.39 -11.97
CA TYR A 640 -19.15 7.41 -10.95
C TYR A 640 -19.01 6.26 -9.96
N MET A 641 -18.64 5.06 -10.40
CA MET A 641 -18.45 3.91 -9.50
C MET A 641 -17.23 4.10 -8.61
N TYR A 642 -16.08 4.47 -9.18
CA TYR A 642 -14.82 4.63 -8.44
C TYR A 642 -14.87 5.81 -7.45
N LEU A 643 -15.28 7.00 -7.90
CA LEU A 643 -15.39 8.17 -7.02
C LEU A 643 -16.61 8.06 -6.08
N GLY A 644 -17.73 7.50 -6.56
CA GLY A 644 -18.97 7.36 -5.79
C GLY A 644 -18.80 6.45 -4.59
N LEU A 645 -18.18 5.30 -4.78
CA LEU A 645 -17.87 4.38 -3.70
C LEU A 645 -16.96 5.00 -2.63
N THR A 646 -15.91 5.70 -3.08
CA THR A 646 -15.00 6.45 -2.20
C THR A 646 -15.76 7.50 -1.39
N MET A 647 -16.70 8.21 -2.02
CA MET A 647 -17.55 9.21 -1.35
C MET A 647 -18.57 8.59 -0.39
N ILE A 648 -19.22 7.47 -0.75
CA ILE A 648 -20.18 6.77 0.11
C ILE A 648 -19.48 6.29 1.39
N LEU A 649 -18.30 5.67 1.27
CA LEU A 649 -17.52 5.27 2.43
C LEU A 649 -17.03 6.48 3.22
N GLY A 650 -16.63 7.56 2.53
CA GLY A 650 -16.24 8.82 3.15
C GLY A 650 -17.35 9.47 3.98
N THR A 651 -18.57 9.55 3.45
CA THR A 651 -19.72 10.13 4.17
C THR A 651 -20.12 9.27 5.37
N MET A 652 -20.07 7.94 5.24
CA MET A 652 -20.27 7.02 6.37
C MET A 652 -19.20 7.23 7.46
N SER A 653 -17.93 7.40 7.07
CA SER A 653 -16.84 7.69 8.02
C SER A 653 -17.01 9.06 8.70
N ILE A 654 -17.46 10.11 7.98
CA ILE A 654 -17.78 11.42 8.55
C ILE A 654 -18.92 11.33 9.55
N PHE A 655 -19.98 10.57 9.23
CA PHE A 655 -21.12 10.35 10.13
C PHE A 655 -20.66 9.69 11.44
N LEU A 656 -19.88 8.61 11.35
CA LEU A 656 -19.31 7.93 12.51
C LEU A 656 -18.35 8.84 13.30
N SER A 657 -17.49 9.61 12.61
CA SER A 657 -16.57 10.57 13.24
C SER A 657 -17.31 11.70 13.97
N THR A 658 -18.45 12.13 13.44
CA THR A 658 -19.33 13.10 14.10
C THR A 658 -19.97 12.50 15.35
N ALA A 659 -20.40 11.24 15.29
CA ALA A 659 -20.89 10.51 16.46
C ALA A 659 -19.81 10.33 17.54
N VAL A 660 -18.55 10.09 17.16
CA VAL A 660 -17.40 10.10 18.08
C VAL A 660 -17.27 11.45 18.78
N LEU A 661 -17.28 12.56 18.03
CA LEU A 661 -17.15 13.90 18.59
C LEU A 661 -18.30 14.23 19.57
N PHE A 662 -19.53 13.85 19.22
CA PHE A 662 -20.70 14.06 20.08
C PHE A 662 -20.60 13.25 21.38
N THR A 663 -20.25 11.96 21.28
CA THR A 663 -20.07 11.08 22.44
C THR A 663 -18.94 11.59 23.35
N LEU A 664 -17.85 12.08 22.76
CA LEU A 664 -16.72 12.64 23.48
C LEU A 664 -17.10 13.94 24.22
N LYS A 665 -17.86 14.84 23.58
CA LYS A 665 -18.42 16.03 24.24
C LYS A 665 -19.35 15.64 25.39
N LYS A 666 -20.26 14.69 25.20
CA LYS A 666 -21.19 14.23 26.25
C LYS A 666 -20.44 13.68 27.46
N LYS A 667 -19.40 12.87 27.26
CA LYS A 667 -18.54 12.38 28.35
C LYS A 667 -17.80 13.51 29.07
N TYR A 668 -17.29 14.49 28.33
CA TYR A 668 -16.59 15.64 28.93
C TYR A 668 -17.52 16.49 29.80
N VAL A 669 -18.72 16.81 29.30
CA VAL A 669 -19.75 17.56 30.04
C VAL A 669 -20.24 16.78 31.27
N SER A 670 -20.49 15.47 31.13
CA SER A 670 -20.88 14.61 32.25
C SER A 670 -19.81 14.56 33.34
N LYS A 671 -18.52 14.42 32.97
CA LYS A 671 -17.40 14.43 33.91
C LYS A 671 -17.29 15.78 34.64
N HIS A 672 -17.45 16.89 33.93
CA HIS A 672 -17.43 18.23 34.52
C HIS A 672 -18.61 18.44 35.49
N ARG A 673 -19.82 17.99 35.13
CA ARG A 673 -21.00 18.05 36.00
C ARG A 673 -20.81 17.18 37.24
N SER A 674 -20.32 15.94 37.11
CA SER A 674 -20.02 15.07 38.26
C SER A 674 -18.94 15.65 39.17
N PHE A 675 -17.92 16.30 38.60
CA PHE A 675 -16.86 16.94 39.39
C PHE A 675 -17.39 18.14 40.16
N ARG A 676 -18.25 18.95 39.54
CA ARG A 676 -18.92 20.07 40.19
C ARG A 676 -19.87 19.62 41.29
N THR A 677 -20.69 18.59 41.06
CA THR A 677 -21.57 18.00 42.09
C THR A 677 -20.76 17.35 43.23
N LYS A 678 -19.63 16.70 42.93
CA LYS A 678 -18.74 16.15 43.96
C LYS A 678 -18.09 17.26 44.78
N ARG A 679 -17.62 18.33 44.14
CA ARG A 679 -17.08 19.54 44.81
C ARG A 679 -18.12 20.24 45.67
N GLU A 680 -19.35 20.39 45.19
CA GLU A 680 -20.48 20.95 45.94
C GLU A 680 -20.81 20.08 47.17
N ARG A 681 -20.87 18.74 47.03
CA ARG A 681 -21.04 17.82 48.18
C ARG A 681 -19.88 17.89 49.16
N THR A 682 -18.63 17.97 48.69
CA THR A 682 -17.47 18.12 49.56
C THR A 682 -17.49 19.46 50.27
N MET A 683 -17.83 20.57 49.60
CA MET A 683 -17.97 21.89 50.23
C MET A 683 -19.09 21.92 51.27
N VAL A 684 -20.24 21.29 51.01
CA VAL A 684 -21.34 21.14 51.99
C VAL A 684 -20.89 20.29 53.19
N SER A 685 -20.20 19.17 52.94
CA SER A 685 -19.65 18.33 54.02
C SER A 685 -18.59 19.06 54.86
N THR A 686 -17.72 19.86 54.25
CA THR A 686 -16.74 20.69 54.98
C THR A 686 -17.41 21.84 55.74
N ARG A 687 -18.54 22.38 55.25
CA ARG A 687 -19.33 23.41 55.95
C ARG A 687 -20.03 22.84 57.18
N ILE A 688 -20.68 21.69 57.05
CA ILE A 688 -21.29 20.95 58.18
C ILE A 688 -20.22 20.53 59.20
N ARG A 689 -19.02 20.12 58.74
CA ARG A 689 -17.89 19.82 59.63
C ARG A 689 -17.34 21.06 60.34
N LYS A 690 -17.41 22.26 59.75
CA LYS A 690 -17.05 23.52 60.40
C LYS A 690 -18.10 23.98 61.41
N GLU A 691 -19.39 23.79 61.12
CA GLU A 691 -20.50 24.11 62.03
C GLU A 691 -20.55 23.16 63.24
N ASN A 692 -20.12 21.89 63.06
CA ASN A 692 -19.98 20.94 64.18
C ASN A 692 -18.64 21.06 64.94
N CYS A 693 -17.74 21.95 64.54
CA CYS A 693 -16.41 22.12 65.14
C CYS A 693 -16.20 23.51 65.74
N THR A 694 -17.28 24.22 66.07
CA THR A 694 -17.26 25.49 66.84
C THR A 694 -17.51 25.29 68.34
N THR A 695 -17.28 24.08 68.86
CA THR A 695 -17.23 23.79 70.31
C THR A 695 -16.10 22.81 70.60
N SER A 696 -14.85 23.23 70.40
CA SER A 696 -13.66 22.81 71.18
C SER A 696 -12.41 23.49 70.62
N ASP A 697 -11.55 23.93 71.53
CA ASP A 697 -10.39 24.80 71.32
C ASP A 697 -9.22 24.23 70.50
N HIS A 698 -8.46 25.19 69.96
CA HIS A 698 -7.02 25.27 69.70
C HIS A 698 -6.27 24.32 68.71
N LEU A 699 -5.55 25.01 67.81
CA LEU A 699 -4.22 24.75 67.22
C LEU A 699 -4.04 23.87 65.96
N LEU A 700 -3.20 24.42 65.08
CA LEU A 700 -2.39 23.85 63.99
C LEU A 700 -2.92 23.86 62.54
N GLN A 701 -2.31 24.75 61.75
CA GLN A 701 -2.11 24.66 60.29
C GLN A 701 -1.17 23.48 59.98
N PRO A 702 -1.26 22.82 58.80
CA PRO A 702 -0.55 23.36 57.65
C PRO A 702 -1.27 23.23 56.29
N SER A 703 -0.81 24.10 55.39
CA SER A 703 -1.02 24.18 53.94
C SER A 703 -0.74 22.89 53.16
N TYR A 704 -1.64 22.49 52.27
CA TYR A 704 -1.30 21.66 51.11
C TYR A 704 -2.25 21.89 49.93
N TRP A 705 -1.71 22.50 48.86
CA TRP A 705 -2.33 22.62 47.54
C TRP A 705 -1.74 21.52 46.63
N PRO A 706 -2.55 20.63 46.00
CA PRO A 706 -2.08 19.83 44.89
C PRO A 706 -2.70 20.36 43.59
N GLY A 707 -1.90 21.16 42.87
CA GLY A 707 -2.20 21.60 41.51
C GLY A 707 -0.94 21.57 40.68
N LYS A 708 -0.48 20.37 40.29
CA LYS A 708 0.55 20.14 39.25
C LYS A 708 0.70 18.65 38.95
N GLU A 709 -0.19 18.10 38.12
CA GLU A 709 0.10 16.87 37.37
C GLU A 709 -0.56 16.96 35.99
N THR A 710 0.07 17.76 35.13
CA THR A 710 0.01 17.61 33.67
C THR A 710 1.39 17.97 33.13
N GLN A 711 2.32 17.03 33.25
CA GLN A 711 3.50 16.95 32.39
C GLN A 711 3.67 15.48 32.00
N LEU A 712 4.01 15.30 30.72
CA LEU A 712 4.18 14.07 29.92
C LEU A 712 2.92 13.55 29.21
#